data_AF-A0A942QV88-F1
#
_entry.id   AF-A0A942QV88-F1
#
_cell.length_a   1.000
_cell.length_b   1.000
_cell.length_c   1.000
_cell.angle_alpha   90.00
_cell.angle_beta   90.00
_cell.angle_gamma   90.00
#
_symmetry.space_group_name_H-M   'P 1'
#
loop_
_entity.id
_entity.type
_entity.pdbx_description
1 polymer ?
#
loop_
_entity_poly.entity_id
_entity_poly.type
_entity_poly.pdbx_seq_one_letter_code
_entity_poly.pdbx_strand_id
1 'polypeptide(L)'
;MDMHGSSRSNFDVLKPYEPQLWRLGALAERYFTDDPNTSLLKLRQFSELLTQSVAARIGLYTSAEESQYELIRRLQADGFLPREVKQLLDQIRVAGNAANHALEANHAKALASLRFTWQLVLWFHRTFKDPGFRSGPFLPPAAPVDESTELKGQLDDLRRAMVEYQSKHEQAQTELDQAQSRLSTLDEERSVWEQVAAEAEQAKTELGQRLAALQTEVKSAPQFNKNQLLSFASAAASQLHLDESQTRRLVDEQLRQAGWEADTEVLRYSKGTRPEKGRNIAIAEWPCEGYSADYVLFQDLTPLAVVEAKRETKDVSAALQQSKRYSRTFGASSETFLHEENWGEQGEFRIPFVFSTNGRPYLRQLATKSGIWFCDLRRPENLAHALDGWYSPQGLQSLLGRDEAQADQELSNTAFNYGFPLRHYQQAAIQETERCISQGQRAILLAMATGTGKTKTCVALIYRLLKAKRFRRILFLVDRSALGIQAANAFKETRMERLQTFADVFGLKELDDQKPDDDTAVQVATVQGMMKRVLFPADGVAPPTVDQFDCIVIDECHRGYTLDREMSDTEMAFRGFDDYISKYRRVLDYFDAVKIGLTATPALHTSEIFGPPVYSYGYREAVVDGFLVDYEPPIQLYTELSTHGMTWKVGEDVKVYDATKNQIELFKAPDEIKLEVDDFNRKVITRPFNEVVCNYLAQELDPSGRRKTLIFCVSSSHADLVVEVLKQAFAVQYGSVEDDAVIKITGDA
;
A
#
# COMPACT_ATOMS: atom_id res chain seq x y z
N MET A 1 26.16 39.51 31.32
CA MET A 1 25.02 40.33 31.78
C MET A 1 23.78 39.50 31.57
N ASP A 2 23.26 38.93 32.65
CA ASP A 2 21.92 38.33 32.73
C ASP A 2 20.84 39.43 32.64
N MET A 3 19.63 39.03 32.19
CA MET A 3 18.30 39.69 32.11
C MET A 3 17.78 39.58 30.65
N HIS A 4 16.66 38.94 30.28
CA HIS A 4 15.42 38.52 30.95
C HIS A 4 14.79 37.31 30.22
N GLY A 5 14.13 36.42 30.96
CA GLY A 5 13.11 35.49 30.44
C GLY A 5 13.53 34.04 30.22
N SER A 6 13.74 33.25 31.28
CA SER A 6 13.76 31.78 31.17
C SER A 6 12.34 31.29 30.83
N SER A 7 12.00 31.25 29.54
CA SER A 7 10.88 30.45 29.07
C SER A 7 11.27 28.98 29.15
N ARG A 8 10.51 28.20 29.90
CA ARG A 8 10.68 26.74 29.98
C ARG A 8 10.33 26.15 28.61
N SER A 9 11.29 25.52 27.95
CA SER A 9 11.06 24.89 26.63
C SER A 9 10.17 23.66 26.79
N ASN A 10 9.26 23.39 25.84
CA ASN A 10 8.49 22.14 25.87
C ASN A 10 9.45 20.93 25.79
N PHE A 11 10.61 21.08 25.15
CA PHE A 11 11.58 20.01 24.89
C PHE A 11 12.52 19.69 26.07
N ASP A 12 12.42 20.37 27.21
CA ASP A 12 13.28 20.16 28.38
C ASP A 12 13.29 18.70 28.90
N VAL A 13 12.23 17.94 28.63
CA VAL A 13 12.11 16.50 28.94
C VAL A 13 13.18 15.64 28.25
N LEU A 14 13.80 16.14 27.18
CA LEU A 14 14.80 15.42 26.38
C LEU A 14 16.25 15.58 26.89
N LYS A 15 16.53 16.51 27.81
CA LYS A 15 17.88 16.74 28.36
C LYS A 15 18.59 15.47 28.86
N PRO A 16 17.92 14.50 29.50
CA PRO A 16 18.55 13.27 29.96
C PRO A 16 18.90 12.26 28.86
N TYR A 17 18.44 12.45 27.62
CA TYR A 17 18.65 11.51 26.52
C TYR A 17 19.81 11.95 25.62
N GLU A 18 19.59 13.00 24.83
CA GLU A 18 20.56 13.53 23.87
C GLU A 18 20.52 15.07 23.90
N PRO A 19 21.64 15.74 24.24
CA PRO A 19 21.68 17.21 24.29
C PRO A 19 21.31 17.88 22.98
N GLN A 20 21.59 17.22 21.85
CA GLN A 20 21.32 17.73 20.51
C GLN A 20 19.82 17.67 20.15
N LEU A 21 19.08 16.65 20.60
CA LEU A 21 17.61 16.61 20.49
C LEU A 21 16.98 17.80 21.22
N TRP A 22 17.40 18.05 22.46
CA TRP A 22 16.93 19.23 23.21
C TRP A 22 17.28 20.53 22.49
N ARG A 23 18.53 20.67 22.01
CA ARG A 23 18.98 21.90 21.31
C ARG A 23 18.17 22.18 20.05
N LEU A 24 17.89 21.16 19.23
CA LEU A 24 17.11 21.32 18.01
C LEU A 24 15.65 21.73 18.30
N GLY A 25 15.02 21.14 19.31
CA GLY A 25 13.68 21.52 19.75
C GLY A 25 13.60 22.95 20.30
N ALA A 26 14.55 23.33 21.16
CA ALA A 26 14.63 24.69 21.71
C ALA A 26 14.93 25.75 20.64
N LEU A 27 15.78 25.43 19.65
CA LEU A 27 16.03 26.31 18.51
C LEU A 27 14.78 26.45 17.64
N ALA A 28 14.04 25.38 17.38
CA ALA A 28 12.78 25.45 16.64
C ALA A 28 11.75 26.36 17.33
N GLU A 29 11.60 26.28 18.66
CA GLU A 29 10.71 27.18 19.41
C GLU A 29 11.17 28.64 19.35
N ARG A 30 12.49 28.89 19.38
CA ARG A 30 13.05 30.24 19.29
C ARG A 30 12.84 30.85 17.91
N TYR A 31 13.16 30.10 16.86
CA TYR A 31 13.00 30.58 15.48
C TYR A 31 11.55 30.62 15.02
N PHE A 32 10.61 30.03 15.76
CA PHE A 32 9.19 30.08 15.40
C PHE A 32 8.68 31.51 15.19
N THR A 33 9.11 32.47 16.01
CA THR A 33 8.67 33.86 15.94
C THR A 33 9.38 34.63 14.82
N ASP A 34 10.68 34.41 14.68
CA ASP A 34 11.54 35.23 13.79
C ASP A 34 11.62 34.69 12.36
N ASP A 35 11.65 33.36 12.20
CA ASP A 35 11.74 32.70 10.89
C ASP A 35 11.09 31.30 10.89
N PRO A 36 9.85 31.18 10.37
CA PRO A 36 9.14 29.90 10.33
C PRO A 36 9.80 28.87 9.40
N ASN A 37 10.60 29.28 8.41
CA ASN A 37 11.36 28.36 7.55
C ASN A 37 12.47 27.68 8.36
N THR A 38 13.29 28.48 9.08
CA THR A 38 14.33 27.94 9.95
C THR A 38 13.72 27.07 11.06
N SER A 39 12.58 27.46 11.62
CA SER A 39 11.85 26.60 12.57
C SER A 39 11.51 25.23 11.98
N LEU A 40 10.92 25.17 10.78
CA LEU A 40 10.58 23.90 10.11
C LEU A 40 11.82 23.06 9.77
N LEU A 41 12.91 23.70 9.35
CA LEU A 41 14.17 23.02 9.07
C LEU A 41 14.78 22.39 10.33
N LYS A 42 14.72 23.10 11.47
CA LYS A 42 15.17 22.57 12.77
C LYS A 42 14.30 21.42 13.26
N LEU A 43 12.98 21.46 13.04
CA LEU A 43 12.08 20.36 13.36
C LEU A 43 12.32 19.12 12.50
N ARG A 44 12.67 19.31 11.23
CA ARG A 44 13.09 18.21 10.38
C ARG A 44 14.37 17.56 10.90
N GLN A 45 15.42 18.35 11.17
CA GLN A 45 16.67 17.85 11.74
C GLN A 45 16.42 17.12 13.07
N PHE A 46 15.50 17.64 13.89
CA PHE A 46 15.07 16.99 15.12
C PHE A 46 14.41 15.63 14.84
N SER A 47 13.49 15.57 13.88
CA SER A 47 12.77 14.35 13.49
C SER A 47 13.74 13.28 12.97
N GLU A 48 14.74 13.67 12.17
CA GLU A 48 15.78 12.78 11.66
C GLU A 48 16.59 12.17 12.82
N LEU A 49 17.07 13.02 13.73
CA LEU A 49 17.83 12.59 14.90
C LEU A 49 17.00 11.72 15.85
N LEU A 50 15.72 12.03 16.05
CA LEU A 50 14.83 11.25 16.89
C LEU A 50 14.68 9.83 16.34
N THR A 51 14.48 9.68 15.03
CA THR A 51 14.38 8.35 14.38
C THR A 51 15.67 7.56 14.52
N GLN A 52 16.84 8.20 14.38
CA GLN A 52 18.14 7.56 14.60
C GLN A 52 18.34 7.11 16.06
N SER A 53 17.95 7.95 17.02
CA SER A 53 17.99 7.62 18.45
C SER A 53 17.09 6.43 18.79
N VAL A 54 15.89 6.38 18.21
CA VAL A 54 14.97 5.23 18.32
C VAL A 54 15.64 3.96 17.80
N ALA A 55 16.20 4.00 16.58
CA ALA A 55 16.86 2.86 15.97
C ALA A 55 18.05 2.35 16.81
N ALA A 56 18.84 3.25 17.39
CA ALA A 56 19.97 2.89 18.23
C ALA A 56 19.52 2.20 19.52
N ARG A 57 18.46 2.72 20.16
CA ARG A 57 17.89 2.20 21.42
C ARG A 57 17.22 0.83 21.28
N ILE A 58 16.96 0.39 20.05
CA ILE A 58 16.39 -0.93 19.76
C ILE A 58 17.36 -1.86 19.01
N GLY A 59 18.61 -1.43 18.84
CA GLY A 59 19.65 -2.24 18.20
C GLY A 59 19.57 -2.37 16.68
N LEU A 60 18.78 -1.50 16.03
CA LEU A 60 18.56 -1.47 14.58
C LEU A 60 19.24 -0.28 13.88
N TYR A 61 20.10 0.47 14.55
CA TYR A 61 20.89 1.51 13.89
C TYR A 61 22.04 0.88 13.09
N THR A 62 22.12 1.21 11.80
CA THR A 62 23.04 0.61 10.83
C THR A 62 24.08 1.62 10.36
N SER A 63 23.65 2.78 9.86
CA SER A 63 24.53 3.83 9.33
C SER A 63 23.96 5.22 9.61
N ALA A 64 24.86 6.20 9.74
CA ALA A 64 24.51 7.63 9.80
C ALA A 64 24.09 8.19 8.44
N GLU A 65 24.39 7.49 7.35
CA GLU A 65 24.11 7.88 5.96
C GLU A 65 22.77 7.32 5.44
N GLU A 66 22.11 6.43 6.19
CA GLU A 66 20.79 5.93 5.82
C GLU A 66 19.77 7.08 5.84
N SER A 67 18.98 7.20 4.77
CA SER A 67 17.98 8.26 4.69
C SER A 67 16.92 8.08 5.77
N GLN A 68 16.38 9.19 6.29
CA GLN A 68 15.30 9.14 7.29
C GLN A 68 14.11 8.30 6.81
N TYR A 69 13.81 8.39 5.50
CA TYR A 69 12.73 7.67 4.86
C TYR A 69 12.91 6.15 4.89
N GLU A 70 14.10 5.66 4.54
CA GLU A 70 14.43 4.23 4.60
C GLU A 70 14.44 3.72 6.04
N LEU A 71 14.97 4.53 6.97
CA LEU A 71 14.99 4.20 8.38
C LEU A 71 13.57 4.09 8.97
N ILE A 72 12.67 5.04 8.65
CA ILE A 72 11.25 4.99 9.03
C ILE A 72 10.58 3.73 8.48
N ARG A 73 10.79 3.42 7.20
CA ARG A 73 10.24 2.21 6.54
C ARG A 73 10.72 0.92 7.23
N ARG A 74 12.00 0.86 7.59
CA ARG A 74 12.61 -0.31 8.22
C ARG A 74 12.11 -0.51 9.65
N LEU A 75 12.03 0.57 10.43
CA LEU A 75 11.45 0.55 11.77
C LEU A 75 9.96 0.18 11.76
N GLN A 76 9.23 0.58 10.72
CA GLN A 76 7.84 0.18 10.51
C GLN A 76 7.72 -1.30 10.14
N ALA A 77 8.55 -1.79 9.24
CA ALA A 77 8.57 -3.20 8.84
C ALA A 77 8.93 -4.15 9.99
N ASP A 78 9.74 -3.68 10.94
CA ASP A 78 10.09 -4.41 12.17
C ASP A 78 9.01 -4.30 13.28
N GLY A 79 7.95 -3.53 13.04
CA GLY A 79 6.81 -3.35 13.95
C GLY A 79 7.06 -2.37 15.11
N PHE A 80 8.24 -1.75 15.21
CA PHE A 80 8.60 -0.84 16.31
C PHE A 80 8.04 0.56 16.17
N LEU A 81 7.75 1.00 14.94
CA LEU A 81 7.18 2.30 14.68
C LEU A 81 5.67 2.17 14.38
N PRO A 82 4.79 2.48 15.36
CA PRO A 82 3.35 2.54 15.10
C PRO A 82 3.03 3.52 13.98
N ARG A 83 1.92 3.29 13.28
CA ARG A 83 1.56 4.10 12.09
C ARG A 83 1.30 5.56 12.44
N GLU A 84 0.78 5.83 13.63
CA GLU A 84 0.50 7.18 14.13
C GLU A 84 1.81 7.97 14.27
N VAL A 85 2.84 7.33 14.84
CA VAL A 85 4.18 7.92 15.00
C VAL A 85 4.84 8.12 13.64
N LYS A 86 4.70 7.15 12.73
CA LYS A 86 5.17 7.24 11.35
C LYS A 86 4.54 8.44 10.63
N GLN A 87 3.22 8.60 10.72
CA GLN A 87 2.50 9.72 10.09
C GLN A 87 3.01 11.07 10.59
N LEU A 88 3.21 11.23 11.90
CA LEU A 88 3.76 12.46 12.46
C LEU A 88 5.20 12.74 11.97
N LEU A 89 6.05 11.71 11.90
CA LEU A 89 7.41 11.82 11.36
C LEU A 89 7.40 12.22 9.87
N ASP A 90 6.56 11.58 9.06
CA ASP A 90 6.40 11.90 7.65
C ASP A 90 5.88 13.33 7.44
N GLN A 91 4.94 13.80 8.27
CA GLN A 91 4.42 15.17 8.19
C GLN A 91 5.49 16.22 8.48
N ILE A 92 6.31 16.02 9.51
CA ILE A 92 7.42 16.94 9.82
C ILE A 92 8.46 16.90 8.69
N ARG A 93 8.74 15.72 8.13
CA ARG A 93 9.65 15.55 7.00
C ARG A 93 9.16 16.28 5.74
N VAL A 94 7.91 16.09 5.36
CA VAL A 94 7.29 16.75 4.20
C VAL A 94 7.23 18.26 4.39
N ALA A 95 6.81 18.75 5.56
CA ALA A 95 6.77 20.17 5.86
C ALA A 95 8.18 20.82 5.83
N GLY A 96 9.19 20.13 6.35
CA GLY A 96 10.59 20.58 6.30
C GLY A 96 11.19 20.54 4.89
N ASN A 97 10.84 19.56 4.06
CA ASN A 97 11.21 19.51 2.64
C ASN A 97 10.64 20.70 1.87
N ALA A 98 9.35 21.01 2.06
CA ALA A 98 8.67 22.12 1.40
C ALA A 98 9.30 23.49 1.76
N ALA A 99 9.65 23.69 3.05
CA ALA A 99 10.33 24.89 3.50
C ALA A 99 11.70 25.10 2.83
N ASN A 100 12.43 24.01 2.55
CA ASN A 100 13.77 24.06 1.95
C ASN A 100 13.77 24.37 0.45
N HIS A 101 12.72 23.98 -0.28
CA HIS A 101 12.67 24.10 -1.74
C HIS A 101 11.77 25.22 -2.27
N ALA A 102 10.75 25.65 -1.53
CA ALA A 102 9.73 26.58 -2.02
C ALA A 102 9.67 27.92 -1.26
N LEU A 103 10.41 28.09 -0.15
CA LEU A 103 10.28 29.22 0.79
C LEU A 103 8.83 29.45 1.31
N GLU A 104 7.92 28.49 1.11
CA GLU A 104 6.50 28.52 1.47
C GLU A 104 6.22 28.13 2.94
N ALA A 105 7.00 28.64 3.90
CA ALA A 105 6.66 28.51 5.31
C ALA A 105 5.68 29.60 5.75
N ASN A 106 4.62 29.17 6.42
CA ASN A 106 3.75 30.03 7.20
C ASN A 106 3.85 29.58 8.66
N HIS A 107 3.81 30.52 9.62
CA HIS A 107 3.76 30.25 11.05
C HIS A 107 2.68 29.22 11.43
N ALA A 108 1.57 29.14 10.69
CA ALA A 108 0.57 28.10 10.87
C ALA A 108 1.09 26.67 10.63
N LYS A 109 1.93 26.46 9.61
CA LYS A 109 2.58 25.17 9.33
C LYS A 109 3.67 24.88 10.38
N ALA A 110 4.49 25.87 10.73
CA ALA A 110 5.51 25.74 11.76
C ALA A 110 4.92 25.37 13.14
N LEU A 111 3.78 25.96 13.51
CA LEU A 111 3.10 25.67 14.77
C LEU A 111 2.53 24.25 14.81
N ALA A 112 1.93 23.78 13.71
CA ALA A 112 1.49 22.39 13.63
C ALA A 112 2.67 21.42 13.73
N SER A 113 3.75 21.66 13.00
CA SER A 113 4.96 20.84 13.09
C SER A 113 5.55 20.85 14.51
N LEU A 114 5.51 21.98 15.23
CA LEU A 114 5.90 22.03 16.66
C LEU A 114 5.00 21.14 17.51
N ARG A 115 3.67 21.20 17.32
CA ARG A 115 2.70 20.36 18.05
C ARG A 115 2.89 18.88 17.73
N PHE A 116 3.15 18.51 16.47
CA PHE A 116 3.45 17.13 16.07
C PHE A 116 4.76 16.63 16.68
N THR A 117 5.81 17.46 16.64
CA THR A 117 7.10 17.16 17.25
C THR A 117 6.96 16.95 18.77
N TRP A 118 6.12 17.75 19.44
CA TRP A 118 5.83 17.56 20.85
C TRP A 118 5.15 16.21 21.15
N GLN A 119 4.19 15.79 20.32
CA GLN A 119 3.56 14.47 20.44
C GLN A 119 4.58 13.33 20.28
N LEU A 120 5.52 13.46 19.34
CA LEU A 120 6.62 12.51 19.16
C LEU A 120 7.54 12.43 20.38
N VAL A 121 7.80 13.55 21.04
CA VAL A 121 8.60 13.61 22.26
C VAL A 121 7.94 12.89 23.42
N LEU A 122 6.62 13.07 23.58
CA LEU A 122 5.86 12.36 24.60
C LEU A 122 5.84 10.85 24.34
N TRP A 123 5.62 10.45 23.08
CA TRP A 123 5.71 9.04 22.68
C TRP A 123 7.10 8.46 22.99
N PHE A 124 8.16 9.15 22.60
CA PHE A 124 9.54 8.71 22.84
C PHE A 124 9.85 8.56 24.33
N HIS A 125 9.46 9.55 25.14
CA HIS A 125 9.68 9.51 26.59
C HIS A 125 8.93 8.36 27.27
N ARG A 126 7.66 8.14 26.88
CA ARG A 126 6.84 7.04 27.41
C ARG A 126 7.36 5.67 27.02
N THR A 127 7.93 5.55 25.82
CA THR A 127 8.47 4.30 25.30
C THR A 127 9.76 3.89 26.03
N PHE A 128 10.67 4.84 26.28
CA PHE A 128 12.02 4.52 26.76
C PHE A 128 12.30 4.85 28.23
N LYS A 129 11.38 5.49 28.96
CA LYS A 129 11.63 5.87 30.37
C LYS A 129 10.43 5.72 31.29
N ASP A 130 9.29 6.34 30.97
CA ASP A 130 8.13 6.33 31.87
C ASP A 130 6.80 6.17 31.11
N PRO A 131 6.29 4.92 30.99
CA PRO A 131 5.02 4.63 30.31
C PRO A 131 3.79 5.35 30.92
N GLY A 132 3.87 5.79 32.19
CA GLY A 132 2.80 6.48 32.90
C GLY A 132 2.87 8.01 32.81
N PHE A 133 3.84 8.56 32.08
CA PHE A 133 4.13 9.98 32.09
C PHE A 133 2.95 10.84 31.58
N ARG A 134 2.49 11.76 32.44
CA ARG A 134 1.46 12.76 32.13
C ARG A 134 2.11 14.13 31.97
N SER A 135 2.11 14.65 30.75
CA SER A 135 2.62 15.99 30.46
C SER A 135 1.58 17.07 30.77
N GLY A 136 2.04 18.30 30.98
CA GLY A 136 1.19 19.50 30.89
C GLY A 136 0.73 19.75 29.43
N PRO A 137 -0.18 20.71 29.22
CA PRO A 137 -0.57 21.14 27.87
C PRO A 137 0.64 21.69 27.12
N PHE A 138 0.67 21.51 25.79
CA PHE A 138 1.66 22.14 24.93
C PHE A 138 1.59 23.66 25.08
N LEU A 139 2.73 24.30 25.37
CA LEU A 139 2.83 25.75 25.48
C LEU A 139 3.29 26.31 24.13
N PRO A 140 2.39 26.88 23.30
CA PRO A 140 2.82 27.46 22.02
C PRO A 140 3.80 28.62 22.28
N PRO A 141 4.84 28.78 21.44
CA PRO A 141 5.69 29.98 21.50
C PRO A 141 4.85 31.24 21.27
N ALA A 142 5.33 32.38 21.77
CA ALA A 142 4.62 33.66 21.61
C ALA A 142 4.32 33.92 20.12
N ALA A 143 3.07 34.28 19.82
CA ALA A 143 2.67 34.64 18.46
C ALA A 143 3.55 35.81 17.96
N PRO A 144 3.92 35.84 16.66
CA PRO A 144 4.64 36.97 16.11
C PRO A 144 3.84 38.26 16.35
N VAL A 145 4.54 39.32 16.75
CA VAL A 145 3.96 40.66 16.77
C VAL A 145 3.65 41.01 15.33
N ASP A 146 2.40 41.38 15.06
CA ASP A 146 1.94 41.77 13.73
C ASP A 146 2.57 43.14 13.37
N GLU A 147 3.84 43.15 12.95
CA GLU A 147 4.57 44.36 12.53
C GLU A 147 4.24 44.75 11.07
N SER A 148 2.96 44.69 10.69
CA SER A 148 2.55 44.93 9.30
C SER A 148 2.28 46.40 8.96
N THR A 149 2.64 47.38 9.80
CA THR A 149 2.48 48.81 9.46
C THR A 149 3.66 49.74 9.77
N GLU A 150 4.63 49.36 10.61
CA GLU A 150 5.71 50.28 11.01
C GLU A 150 7.02 50.09 10.20
N LEU A 151 7.30 48.88 9.71
CA LEU A 151 8.52 48.57 8.94
C LEU A 151 8.46 48.91 7.44
N LYS A 152 7.26 49.11 6.87
CA LYS A 152 7.12 49.59 5.47
C LYS A 152 7.48 51.07 5.32
N GLY A 153 7.31 51.88 6.37
CA GLY A 153 7.68 53.30 6.35
C GLY A 153 9.19 53.53 6.39
N GLN A 154 9.93 52.73 7.17
CA GLN A 154 11.37 52.90 7.35
C GLN A 154 12.18 52.52 6.10
N LEU A 155 11.66 51.61 5.28
CA LEU A 155 12.30 51.14 4.04
C LEU A 155 12.19 52.14 2.88
N ASP A 156 11.13 52.96 2.86
CA ASP A 156 10.96 54.03 1.88
C ASP A 156 11.78 55.29 2.22
N ASP A 157 12.01 55.55 3.51
CA ASP A 157 12.85 56.67 3.97
C ASP A 157 14.35 56.38 3.76
N LEU A 158 14.80 55.14 3.96
CA LEU A 158 16.17 54.71 3.64
C LEU A 158 16.47 54.71 2.13
N ARG A 159 15.46 54.43 1.28
CA ARG A 159 15.59 54.52 -0.17
C ARG A 159 15.69 55.97 -0.67
N ARG A 160 15.02 56.93 -0.02
CA ARG A 160 15.17 58.36 -0.35
C ARG A 160 16.54 58.92 0.07
N ALA A 161 17.06 58.48 1.21
CA ALA A 161 18.40 58.87 1.67
C ALA A 161 19.55 58.36 0.77
N MET A 162 19.34 57.20 0.13
CA MET A 162 20.33 56.62 -0.80
C MET A 162 20.42 57.35 -2.14
N VAL A 163 19.32 57.97 -2.60
CA VAL A 163 19.24 58.74 -3.85
C VAL A 163 19.90 60.12 -3.70
N GLU A 164 19.88 60.73 -2.50
CA GLU A 164 20.58 62.00 -2.22
C GLU A 164 22.10 61.83 -2.07
N TYR A 165 22.57 60.68 -1.59
CA TYR A 165 24.01 60.46 -1.36
C TYR A 165 24.79 60.11 -2.63
N GLN A 166 24.12 59.61 -3.67
CA GLN A 166 24.74 59.20 -4.94
C GLN A 166 25.02 60.35 -5.91
N SER A 167 24.62 61.60 -5.59
CA SER A 167 24.71 62.72 -6.53
C SER A 167 26.04 63.50 -6.54
N LYS A 168 27.10 63.10 -5.82
CA LYS A 168 28.25 64.00 -5.63
C LYS A 168 29.70 63.50 -5.71
N HIS A 169 30.05 62.27 -6.11
CA HIS A 169 31.47 61.99 -6.41
C HIS A 169 31.70 60.78 -7.34
N GLU A 170 31.86 61.09 -8.63
CA GLU A 170 32.69 60.38 -9.62
C GLU A 170 34.18 60.47 -9.20
N GLN A 171 35.15 59.64 -9.61
CA GLN A 171 35.28 58.55 -10.59
C GLN A 171 36.67 57.88 -10.35
N ALA A 172 36.79 56.59 -10.70
CA ALA A 172 38.00 55.98 -11.28
C ALA A 172 39.29 55.74 -10.45
N GLN A 173 39.21 55.50 -9.13
CA GLN A 173 40.33 54.88 -8.39
C GLN A 173 39.92 53.78 -7.40
N THR A 174 38.61 53.60 -7.17
CA THR A 174 38.04 52.73 -6.14
C THR A 174 37.77 51.28 -6.59
N GLU A 175 37.78 51.00 -7.90
CA GLU A 175 37.40 49.67 -8.41
C GLU A 175 38.47 48.59 -8.17
N LEU A 176 39.76 48.96 -8.06
CA LEU A 176 40.84 48.01 -7.80
C LEU A 176 40.90 47.59 -6.32
N ASP A 177 40.74 48.55 -5.40
CA ASP A 177 40.72 48.31 -3.95
C ASP A 177 39.41 47.60 -3.50
N GLN A 178 38.28 47.88 -4.17
CA GLN A 178 37.03 47.17 -3.92
C GLN A 178 37.06 45.71 -4.40
N ALA A 179 37.78 45.41 -5.49
CA ALA A 179 37.96 44.03 -5.94
C ALA A 179 38.86 43.21 -4.99
N GLN A 180 39.91 43.82 -4.43
CA GLN A 180 40.76 43.16 -3.43
C GLN A 180 40.06 42.97 -2.07
N SER A 181 39.27 43.93 -1.60
CA SER A 181 38.48 43.76 -0.36
C SER A 181 37.30 42.78 -0.53
N ARG A 182 36.72 42.63 -1.72
CA ARG A 182 35.75 41.56 -2.02
C ARG A 182 36.38 40.18 -1.99
N LEU A 183 37.63 40.05 -2.45
CA LEU A 183 38.36 38.78 -2.40
C LEU A 183 38.73 38.38 -0.96
N SER A 184 39.14 39.34 -0.12
CA SER A 184 39.42 39.06 1.30
C SER A 184 38.16 38.76 2.10
N THR A 185 37.05 39.44 1.84
CA THR A 185 35.75 39.15 2.49
C THR A 185 35.17 37.82 2.03
N LEU A 186 35.34 37.43 0.77
CA LEU A 186 34.95 36.10 0.28
C LEU A 186 35.84 34.97 0.84
N ASP A 187 37.14 35.21 1.06
CA ASP A 187 38.04 34.25 1.72
C ASP A 187 37.74 34.13 3.23
N GLU A 188 37.40 35.23 3.90
CA GLU A 188 36.94 35.22 5.29
C GLU A 188 35.57 34.53 5.43
N GLU A 189 34.61 34.83 4.57
CA GLU A 189 33.31 34.12 4.52
C GLU A 189 33.52 32.63 4.22
N ARG A 190 34.38 32.29 3.25
CA ARG A 190 34.71 30.90 2.93
C ARG A 190 35.38 30.19 4.10
N SER A 191 36.30 30.84 4.82
CA SER A 191 36.96 30.28 6.01
C SER A 191 35.96 30.06 7.14
N VAL A 192 35.02 30.97 7.34
CA VAL A 192 33.91 30.81 8.30
C VAL A 192 32.99 29.66 7.89
N TRP A 193 32.64 29.53 6.61
CA TRP A 193 31.83 28.42 6.10
C TRP A 193 32.56 27.07 6.17
N GLU A 194 33.86 27.03 5.88
CA GLU A 194 34.70 25.84 6.03
C GLU A 194 34.83 25.42 7.50
N GLN A 195 34.97 26.38 8.41
CA GLN A 195 34.99 26.12 9.85
C GLN A 195 33.64 25.62 10.36
N VAL A 196 32.53 26.25 9.95
CA VAL A 196 31.16 25.80 10.30
C VAL A 196 30.87 24.40 9.72
N ALA A 197 31.35 24.10 8.52
CA ALA A 197 31.22 22.77 7.91
C ALA A 197 32.06 21.72 8.65
N ALA A 198 33.29 22.07 9.06
CA ALA A 198 34.16 21.18 9.84
C ALA A 198 33.59 20.90 11.24
N GLU A 199 33.06 21.93 11.92
CA GLU A 199 32.38 21.78 13.21
C GLU A 199 31.11 20.93 13.10
N ALA A 200 30.34 21.08 12.00
CA ALA A 200 29.17 20.26 11.72
C ALA A 200 29.51 18.78 11.46
N GLU A 201 30.57 18.51 10.69
CA GLU A 201 31.01 17.14 10.40
C GLU A 201 31.60 16.46 11.63
N GLN A 202 32.32 17.21 12.47
CA GLN A 202 32.79 16.72 13.76
C GLN A 202 31.62 16.37 14.69
N ALA A 203 30.63 17.27 14.82
CA ALA A 203 29.44 17.01 15.64
C ALA A 203 28.63 15.80 15.14
N LYS A 204 28.51 15.61 13.82
CA LYS A 204 27.87 14.43 13.20
C LYS A 204 28.64 13.15 13.52
N THR A 205 29.96 13.19 13.47
CA THR A 205 30.83 12.04 13.79
C THR A 205 30.71 11.64 15.26
N GLU A 206 30.78 12.61 16.17
CA GLU A 206 30.61 12.39 17.62
C GLU A 206 29.23 11.80 17.94
N LEU A 207 28.18 12.29 17.27
CA LEU A 207 26.82 11.76 17.42
C LEU A 207 26.71 10.32 16.94
N GLY A 208 27.26 10.01 15.76
CA GLY A 208 27.29 8.65 15.22
C GLY A 208 28.02 7.66 16.15
N GLN A 209 29.14 8.08 16.73
CA GLN A 209 29.88 7.28 17.73
C GLN A 209 29.03 7.02 18.99
N ARG A 210 28.31 8.04 19.47
CA ARG A 210 27.45 7.94 20.65
C ARG A 210 26.26 7.02 20.43
N LEU A 211 25.62 7.07 19.26
CA LEU A 211 24.52 6.18 18.87
C LEU A 211 25.01 4.73 18.72
N ALA A 212 26.20 4.52 18.12
CA ALA A 212 26.80 3.19 18.01
C ALA A 212 27.18 2.59 19.38
N ALA A 213 27.73 3.42 20.29
CA ALA A 213 28.02 3.00 21.66
C ALA A 213 26.74 2.61 22.41
N LEU A 214 25.69 3.42 22.29
CA LEU A 214 24.39 3.15 22.91
C LEU A 214 23.75 1.87 22.38
N GLN A 215 23.82 1.62 21.07
CA GLN A 215 23.38 0.36 20.47
C GLN A 215 24.17 -0.85 21.00
N THR A 216 25.48 -0.71 21.18
CA THR A 216 26.35 -1.78 21.68
C THR A 216 26.04 -2.11 23.14
N GLU A 217 25.74 -1.09 23.95
CA GLU A 217 25.28 -1.23 25.34
C GLU A 217 23.93 -1.96 25.40
N VAL A 218 22.98 -1.59 24.53
CA VAL A 218 21.66 -2.24 24.44
C VAL A 218 21.76 -3.71 24.00
N LYS A 219 22.61 -4.02 23.00
CA LYS A 219 22.81 -5.41 22.52
C LYS A 219 23.52 -6.31 23.54
N SER A 220 24.28 -5.74 24.48
CA SER A 220 25.02 -6.48 25.51
C SER A 220 24.28 -6.58 26.86
N ALA A 221 23.18 -5.85 27.05
CA ALA A 221 22.39 -5.91 28.26
C ALA A 221 21.52 -7.20 28.35
N PRO A 222 21.57 -7.96 29.47
CA PRO A 222 20.85 -9.23 29.64
C PRO A 222 19.32 -9.12 29.74
N GLN A 223 18.74 -7.93 29.62
CA GLN A 223 17.29 -7.64 29.72
C GLN A 223 16.70 -6.99 28.46
N PHE A 224 17.36 -7.05 27.30
CA PHE A 224 16.79 -6.52 26.05
C PHE A 224 15.58 -7.36 25.59
N ASN A 225 14.41 -7.09 26.17
CA ASN A 225 13.15 -7.71 25.80
C ASN A 225 12.44 -6.80 24.79
N LYS A 226 12.80 -6.97 23.50
CA LYS A 226 12.21 -6.25 22.37
C LYS A 226 10.67 -6.22 22.42
N ASN A 227 10.04 -7.32 22.84
CA ASN A 227 8.58 -7.43 22.92
C ASN A 227 7.96 -6.51 23.98
N GLN A 228 8.66 -6.26 25.09
CA GLN A 228 8.18 -5.36 26.14
C GLN A 228 8.26 -3.90 25.69
N LEU A 229 9.34 -3.49 25.01
CA LEU A 229 9.47 -2.14 24.44
C LEU A 229 8.44 -1.89 23.32
N LEU A 230 8.15 -2.91 22.49
CA LEU A 230 7.07 -2.85 21.50
C LEU A 230 5.71 -2.58 22.15
N SER A 231 5.41 -3.23 23.28
CA SER A 231 4.16 -3.00 24.03
C SER A 231 4.07 -1.57 24.57
N PHE A 232 5.17 -1.00 25.07
CA PHE A 232 5.21 0.38 25.53
C PHE A 232 5.09 1.38 24.38
N ALA A 233 5.71 1.12 23.23
CA ALA A 233 5.60 1.96 22.04
C ALA A 233 4.16 2.02 21.52
N SER A 234 3.47 0.87 21.47
CA SER A 234 2.06 0.79 21.07
C SER A 234 1.12 1.44 22.10
N ALA A 235 1.31 1.18 23.40
CA ALA A 235 0.53 1.81 24.45
C ALA A 235 0.72 3.33 24.49
N ALA A 236 1.93 3.82 24.25
CA ALA A 236 2.23 5.25 24.16
C ALA A 236 1.57 5.92 22.95
N ALA A 237 1.53 5.24 21.79
CA ALA A 237 0.83 5.71 20.60
C ALA A 237 -0.68 5.86 20.83
N SER A 238 -1.29 4.95 21.59
CA SER A 238 -2.72 5.02 21.94
C SER A 238 -3.11 6.22 22.83
N GLN A 239 -2.13 6.87 23.46
CA GLN A 239 -2.29 8.08 24.28
C GLN A 239 -2.04 9.38 23.53
N LEU A 240 -1.82 9.32 22.20
CA LEU A 240 -1.82 10.50 21.35
C LEU A 240 -3.27 10.98 21.20
N HIS A 241 -3.54 12.22 21.59
CA HIS A 241 -4.88 12.81 21.50
C HIS A 241 -4.84 13.99 20.53
N LEU A 242 -5.26 13.77 19.29
CA LEU A 242 -5.49 14.85 18.34
C LEU A 242 -6.86 15.51 18.59
N ASP A 243 -6.87 16.84 18.62
CA ASP A 243 -8.11 17.61 18.60
C ASP A 243 -8.74 17.61 17.20
N GLU A 244 -9.98 18.07 17.09
CA GLU A 244 -10.74 18.07 15.82
C GLU A 244 -10.06 18.90 14.73
N SER A 245 -9.43 20.02 15.09
CA SER A 245 -8.70 20.87 14.15
C SER A 245 -7.45 20.17 13.62
N GLN A 246 -6.75 19.42 14.46
CA GLN A 246 -5.60 18.61 14.07
C GLN A 246 -6.03 17.45 13.18
N THR A 247 -7.15 16.80 13.50
CA THR A 247 -7.74 15.76 12.65
C THR A 247 -8.11 16.30 11.26
N ARG A 248 -8.70 17.49 11.17
CA ARG A 248 -9.00 18.14 9.88
C ARG A 248 -7.74 18.39 9.05
N ARG A 249 -6.62 18.78 9.66
CA ARG A 249 -5.33 18.89 8.93
C ARG A 249 -4.82 17.54 8.40
N LEU A 250 -5.08 16.43 9.09
CA LEU A 250 -4.80 15.10 8.56
C LEU A 250 -5.67 14.79 7.33
N VAL A 251 -6.96 15.14 7.40
CA VAL A 251 -7.91 14.97 6.31
C VAL A 251 -7.50 15.81 5.09
N ASP A 252 -7.05 17.05 5.28
CA ASP A 252 -6.56 17.92 4.21
C ASP A 252 -5.38 17.30 3.45
N GLU A 253 -4.43 16.67 4.16
CA GLU A 253 -3.31 15.97 3.54
C GLU A 253 -3.78 14.74 2.75
N GLN A 254 -4.69 13.94 3.31
CA GLN A 254 -5.23 12.76 2.63
C GLN A 254 -6.04 13.13 1.37
N LEU A 255 -6.82 14.21 1.43
CA LEU A 255 -7.55 14.75 0.30
C LEU A 255 -6.59 15.25 -0.79
N ARG A 256 -5.51 15.94 -0.42
CA ARG A 256 -4.45 16.37 -1.35
C ARG A 256 -3.76 15.20 -2.04
N GLN A 257 -3.48 14.11 -1.31
CA GLN A 257 -2.93 12.89 -1.89
C GLN A 257 -3.88 12.23 -2.90
N ALA A 258 -5.19 12.42 -2.75
CA ALA A 258 -6.20 11.96 -3.70
C ALA A 258 -6.49 12.96 -4.86
N GLY A 259 -5.79 14.10 -4.90
CA GLY A 259 -5.92 15.10 -5.97
C GLY A 259 -6.90 16.24 -5.72
N TRP A 260 -7.37 16.42 -4.48
CA TRP A 260 -8.18 17.56 -4.06
C TRP A 260 -7.31 18.73 -3.58
N GLU A 261 -7.70 19.95 -3.88
CA GLU A 261 -7.18 21.15 -3.23
C GLU A 261 -7.88 21.31 -1.87
N ALA A 262 -7.16 21.01 -0.78
CA ALA A 262 -7.71 21.05 0.57
C ALA A 262 -6.76 21.77 1.55
N ASP A 263 -7.31 22.76 2.25
CA ASP A 263 -6.68 23.48 3.35
C ASP A 263 -7.80 24.10 4.21
N THR A 264 -8.08 23.51 5.36
CA THR A 264 -9.18 23.91 6.26
C THR A 264 -9.03 25.35 6.79
N GLU A 265 -7.82 25.90 6.78
CA GLU A 265 -7.56 27.25 7.27
C GLU A 265 -7.70 28.29 6.16
N VAL A 266 -7.31 27.96 4.93
CA VAL A 266 -7.35 28.89 3.79
C VAL A 266 -8.64 28.73 2.97
N LEU A 267 -8.98 27.50 2.60
CA LEU A 267 -10.10 27.13 1.73
C LEU A 267 -11.38 26.92 2.55
N ARG A 268 -11.84 27.99 3.20
CA ARG A 268 -12.98 27.97 4.12
C ARG A 268 -14.07 28.93 3.67
N TYR A 269 -15.34 28.48 3.74
CA TYR A 269 -16.47 29.29 3.31
C TYR A 269 -16.54 30.66 4.00
N SER A 270 -16.30 30.71 5.32
CA SER A 270 -16.33 31.94 6.12
C SER A 270 -15.21 32.94 5.77
N LYS A 271 -14.15 32.51 5.08
CA LYS A 271 -13.10 33.37 4.53
C LYS A 271 -13.38 33.83 3.09
N GLY A 272 -14.55 33.50 2.54
CA GLY A 272 -14.95 33.87 1.19
C GLY A 272 -14.54 32.87 0.11
N THR A 273 -14.01 31.69 0.46
CA THR A 273 -13.72 30.64 -0.53
C THR A 273 -15.02 30.14 -1.16
N ARG A 274 -15.02 30.01 -2.49
CA ARG A 274 -16.13 29.55 -3.32
C ARG A 274 -15.62 28.53 -4.35
N PRO A 275 -16.52 27.68 -4.90
CA PRO A 275 -16.14 26.78 -5.99
C PRO A 275 -15.73 27.58 -7.24
N GLU A 276 -14.78 27.05 -8.00
CA GLU A 276 -14.18 27.72 -9.15
C GLU A 276 -14.05 26.75 -10.32
N LYS A 277 -14.39 27.22 -11.53
CA LYS A 277 -14.28 26.42 -12.75
C LYS A 277 -12.82 26.07 -13.04
N GLY A 278 -12.55 24.79 -13.32
CA GLY A 278 -11.22 24.24 -13.58
C GLY A 278 -10.48 23.76 -12.33
N ARG A 279 -11.09 23.85 -11.14
CA ARG A 279 -10.46 23.48 -9.86
C ARG A 279 -11.25 22.40 -9.13
N ASN A 280 -10.55 21.56 -8.36
CA ASN A 280 -11.12 20.49 -7.55
C ASN A 280 -10.91 20.82 -6.08
N ILE A 281 -11.85 21.53 -5.45
CA ILE A 281 -11.64 22.17 -4.15
C ILE A 281 -12.48 21.48 -3.07
N ALA A 282 -11.85 21.15 -1.94
CA ALA A 282 -12.53 20.79 -0.71
C ALA A 282 -12.73 22.04 0.15
N ILE A 283 -13.96 22.55 0.20
CA ILE A 283 -14.27 23.79 0.93
C ILE A 283 -14.75 23.46 2.34
N ALA A 284 -14.06 23.98 3.34
CA ALA A 284 -14.36 23.75 4.74
C ALA A 284 -15.51 24.63 5.27
N GLU A 285 -16.25 24.11 6.25
CA GLU A 285 -17.33 24.79 6.99
C GLU A 285 -18.44 25.36 6.08
N TRP A 286 -18.87 24.57 5.08
CA TRP A 286 -19.90 24.98 4.14
C TRP A 286 -21.28 25.07 4.83
N PRO A 287 -22.04 26.17 4.68
CA PRO A 287 -23.31 26.34 5.35
C PRO A 287 -24.38 25.39 4.79
N CYS A 288 -25.14 24.78 5.69
CA CYS A 288 -26.35 24.01 5.45
C CYS A 288 -27.47 24.55 6.35
N GLU A 289 -28.72 24.14 6.14
CA GLU A 289 -29.83 24.63 6.99
C GLU A 289 -29.61 24.31 8.47
N GLY A 290 -29.23 25.35 9.25
CA GLY A 290 -29.03 25.29 10.70
C GLY A 290 -27.69 24.70 11.18
N TYR A 291 -26.81 24.25 10.29
CA TYR A 291 -25.51 23.63 10.60
C TYR A 291 -24.49 23.93 9.50
N SER A 292 -23.21 23.63 9.72
CA SER A 292 -22.18 23.68 8.67
C SER A 292 -21.57 22.30 8.48
N ALA A 293 -21.46 21.86 7.23
CA ALA A 293 -20.72 20.65 6.89
C ALA A 293 -19.21 20.89 7.05
N ASP A 294 -18.46 19.89 7.55
CA ASP A 294 -17.02 20.05 7.74
C ASP A 294 -16.30 20.31 6.42
N TYR A 295 -16.64 19.54 5.37
CA TYR A 295 -16.22 19.81 4.01
C TYR A 295 -17.32 19.50 3.00
N VAL A 296 -17.32 20.26 1.90
CA VAL A 296 -18.00 19.89 0.66
C VAL A 296 -16.95 19.83 -0.45
N LEU A 297 -16.95 18.72 -1.18
CA LEU A 297 -16.01 18.43 -2.26
C LEU A 297 -16.61 18.91 -3.58
N PHE A 298 -15.97 19.88 -4.23
CA PHE A 298 -16.41 20.48 -5.48
C PHE A 298 -15.46 20.14 -6.63
N GLN A 299 -16.02 19.64 -7.73
CA GLN A 299 -15.32 19.63 -9.01
C GLN A 299 -15.94 20.72 -9.89
N ASP A 300 -15.11 21.66 -10.34
CA ASP A 300 -15.56 22.89 -10.97
C ASP A 300 -16.56 23.65 -10.06
N LEU A 301 -17.82 23.71 -10.48
CA LEU A 301 -18.91 24.36 -9.75
C LEU A 301 -19.89 23.35 -9.13
N THR A 302 -19.65 22.06 -9.33
CA THR A 302 -20.57 20.98 -8.97
C THR A 302 -20.17 20.36 -7.63
N PRO A 303 -21.02 20.39 -6.60
CA PRO A 303 -20.77 19.67 -5.36
C PRO A 303 -20.98 18.16 -5.59
N LEU A 304 -19.93 17.37 -5.39
CA LEU A 304 -19.97 15.92 -5.58
C LEU A 304 -20.23 15.18 -4.27
N ALA A 305 -19.59 15.61 -3.18
CA ALA A 305 -19.62 14.89 -1.91
C ALA A 305 -19.63 15.80 -0.68
N VAL A 306 -20.23 15.31 0.41
CA VAL A 306 -20.14 15.95 1.74
C VAL A 306 -19.35 15.10 2.71
N VAL A 307 -18.48 15.71 3.51
CA VAL A 307 -17.64 15.03 4.49
C VAL A 307 -17.96 15.53 5.89
N GLU A 308 -18.12 14.60 6.84
CA GLU A 308 -18.14 14.86 8.28
C GLU A 308 -16.83 14.33 8.91
N ALA A 309 -16.09 15.20 9.56
CA ALA A 309 -14.86 14.89 10.27
C ALA A 309 -15.11 14.86 11.77
N LYS A 310 -14.80 13.73 12.41
CA LYS A 310 -14.85 13.59 13.86
C LYS A 310 -13.45 13.67 14.46
N ARG A 311 -13.42 14.03 15.75
CA ARG A 311 -12.21 13.85 16.57
C ARG A 311 -11.74 12.41 16.44
N GLU A 312 -10.42 12.26 16.43
CA GLU A 312 -9.74 10.98 16.28
C GLU A 312 -10.37 9.86 17.15
N THR A 313 -10.70 10.15 18.42
CA THR A 313 -11.21 9.16 19.39
C THR A 313 -12.66 8.71 19.18
N LYS A 314 -13.41 9.29 18.24
CA LYS A 314 -14.81 8.94 17.98
C LYS A 314 -14.94 7.98 16.81
N ASP A 315 -15.93 7.08 16.93
CA ASP A 315 -16.31 6.16 15.86
C ASP A 315 -16.95 6.92 14.70
N VAL A 316 -16.62 6.50 13.48
CA VAL A 316 -16.97 7.22 12.24
C VAL A 316 -18.22 6.69 11.56
N SER A 317 -18.50 5.39 11.67
CA SER A 317 -19.64 4.76 10.98
C SER A 317 -20.98 5.43 11.30
N ALA A 318 -21.22 5.79 12.56
CA ALA A 318 -22.44 6.46 12.99
C ALA A 318 -22.52 7.94 12.55
N ALA A 319 -21.37 8.58 12.31
CA ALA A 319 -21.31 9.99 11.90
C ALA A 319 -21.84 10.22 10.47
N LEU A 320 -21.91 9.17 9.65
CA LEU A 320 -22.43 9.23 8.29
C LEU A 320 -23.87 9.76 8.21
N GLN A 321 -24.68 9.58 9.27
CA GLN A 321 -26.02 10.16 9.34
C GLN A 321 -26.00 11.70 9.32
N GLN A 322 -24.95 12.33 9.86
CA GLN A 322 -24.78 13.78 9.81
C GLN A 322 -24.43 14.23 8.40
N SER A 323 -23.52 13.52 7.72
CA SER A 323 -23.23 13.76 6.29
C SER A 323 -24.48 13.61 5.41
N LYS A 324 -25.30 12.58 5.65
CA LYS A 324 -26.60 12.40 4.98
C LYS A 324 -27.52 13.60 5.24
N ARG A 325 -27.56 14.13 6.47
CA ARG A 325 -28.36 15.33 6.79
C ARG A 325 -27.90 16.53 5.97
N TYR A 326 -26.59 16.79 5.92
CA TYR A 326 -26.05 17.90 5.13
C TYR A 326 -26.39 17.79 3.65
N SER A 327 -26.31 16.58 3.07
CA SER A 327 -26.73 16.34 1.68
C SER A 327 -28.21 16.73 1.44
N ARG A 328 -29.12 16.47 2.39
CA ARG A 328 -30.54 16.89 2.28
C ARG A 328 -30.70 18.40 2.38
N THR A 329 -29.97 19.02 3.30
CA THR A 329 -30.10 20.44 3.66
C THR A 329 -29.18 21.38 2.88
N PHE A 330 -28.52 20.88 1.83
CA PHE A 330 -27.61 21.69 1.02
C PHE A 330 -28.41 22.78 0.27
N GLY A 331 -28.12 24.05 0.55
CA GLY A 331 -28.81 25.15 -0.11
C GLY A 331 -28.33 25.35 -1.54
N ALA A 332 -29.25 25.48 -2.49
CA ALA A 332 -28.90 25.94 -3.84
C ALA A 332 -28.41 27.40 -3.77
N SER A 333 -27.27 27.69 -4.35
CA SER A 333 -26.75 29.07 -4.48
C SER A 333 -26.39 29.37 -5.93
N SER A 334 -26.30 30.66 -6.27
CA SER A 334 -25.82 31.12 -7.58
C SER A 334 -24.36 30.74 -7.86
N GLU A 335 -23.64 30.29 -6.85
CA GLU A 335 -22.22 29.91 -6.91
C GLU A 335 -22.05 28.42 -7.20
N THR A 336 -23.14 27.62 -7.18
CA THR A 336 -23.09 26.16 -7.32
C THR A 336 -23.93 25.69 -8.50
N PHE A 337 -23.46 24.67 -9.20
CA PHE A 337 -24.24 23.98 -10.23
C PHE A 337 -24.73 22.64 -9.66
N LEU A 338 -25.98 22.59 -9.23
CA LEU A 338 -26.62 21.36 -8.78
C LEU A 338 -27.17 20.57 -9.98
N HIS A 339 -27.25 19.26 -9.82
CA HIS A 339 -27.99 18.42 -10.76
C HIS A 339 -29.47 18.84 -10.80
N GLU A 340 -30.10 18.69 -11.96
CA GLU A 340 -31.51 19.03 -12.17
C GLU A 340 -32.44 18.21 -11.27
N GLU A 341 -32.07 16.95 -11.03
CA GLU A 341 -32.78 16.02 -10.16
C GLU A 341 -31.99 15.76 -8.88
N ASN A 342 -32.73 15.59 -7.78
CA ASN A 342 -32.18 15.11 -6.53
C ASN A 342 -32.08 13.57 -6.53
N TRP A 343 -31.28 13.06 -5.61
CA TRP A 343 -30.97 11.65 -5.42
C TRP A 343 -31.75 11.02 -4.26
N GLY A 344 -31.77 9.69 -4.22
CA GLY A 344 -32.55 8.91 -3.26
C GLY A 344 -33.92 8.52 -3.81
N GLU A 345 -34.57 7.57 -3.15
CA GLU A 345 -35.86 7.02 -3.59
C GLU A 345 -36.97 8.08 -3.71
N GLN A 346 -36.89 9.15 -2.91
CA GLN A 346 -37.86 10.25 -2.90
C GLN A 346 -37.24 11.59 -3.33
N GLY A 347 -36.02 11.58 -3.88
CA GLY A 347 -35.30 12.80 -4.24
C GLY A 347 -34.93 13.66 -3.03
N GLU A 348 -34.68 13.04 -1.88
CA GLU A 348 -34.39 13.76 -0.64
C GLU A 348 -32.94 14.28 -0.53
N PHE A 349 -32.01 13.76 -1.33
CA PHE A 349 -30.59 14.09 -1.26
C PHE A 349 -30.15 14.99 -2.41
N ARG A 350 -29.62 16.17 -2.11
CA ARG A 350 -29.13 17.09 -3.17
C ARG A 350 -27.71 16.77 -3.61
N ILE A 351 -26.92 16.13 -2.74
CA ILE A 351 -25.56 15.70 -3.02
C ILE A 351 -25.49 14.15 -2.97
N PRO A 352 -25.01 13.48 -4.03
CA PRO A 352 -25.13 12.04 -4.18
C PRO A 352 -24.20 11.26 -3.24
N PHE A 353 -23.05 11.81 -2.87
CA PHE A 353 -22.02 11.07 -2.14
C PHE A 353 -21.79 11.65 -0.75
N VAL A 354 -21.61 10.78 0.24
CA VAL A 354 -21.31 11.20 1.62
C VAL A 354 -20.18 10.39 2.22
N PHE A 355 -19.35 11.09 2.98
CA PHE A 355 -18.24 10.53 3.72
C PHE A 355 -18.30 10.87 5.21
N SER A 356 -17.72 10.02 6.03
CA SER A 356 -17.36 10.34 7.41
C SER A 356 -15.99 9.80 7.76
N THR A 357 -15.18 10.58 8.47
CA THR A 357 -13.79 10.25 8.78
C THR A 357 -13.37 10.75 10.16
N ASN A 358 -12.34 10.15 10.74
CA ASN A 358 -11.66 10.63 11.93
C ASN A 358 -10.15 10.80 11.68
N GLY A 359 -9.73 10.86 10.42
CA GLY A 359 -8.34 11.04 9.99
C GLY A 359 -7.42 9.84 10.29
N ARG A 360 -7.91 8.80 10.99
CA ARG A 360 -7.14 7.60 11.29
C ARG A 360 -6.97 6.73 10.04
N PRO A 361 -5.86 5.99 9.93
CA PRO A 361 -5.79 4.86 9.01
C PRO A 361 -6.96 3.89 9.21
N TYR A 362 -7.47 3.34 8.12
CA TYR A 362 -8.46 2.28 8.16
C TYR A 362 -7.86 1.00 8.78
N LEU A 363 -8.59 0.41 9.72
CA LEU A 363 -8.28 -0.88 10.33
C LEU A 363 -9.48 -1.79 10.18
N ARG A 364 -9.36 -2.85 9.37
CA ARG A 364 -10.49 -3.74 9.03
C ARG A 364 -11.19 -4.36 10.25
N GLN A 365 -10.43 -4.81 11.25
CA GLN A 365 -11.00 -5.39 12.48
C GLN A 365 -11.81 -4.37 13.29
N LEU A 366 -11.54 -3.07 13.09
CA LEU A 366 -12.23 -1.95 13.72
C LEU A 366 -12.91 -1.09 12.66
N ALA A 367 -13.45 -1.71 11.61
CA ALA A 367 -13.95 -1.00 10.43
C ALA A 367 -14.96 0.09 10.80
N THR A 368 -15.78 -0.11 11.83
CA THR A 368 -16.76 0.87 12.29
C THR A 368 -16.18 2.06 13.06
N LYS A 369 -14.93 1.94 13.57
CA LYS A 369 -14.28 2.89 14.47
C LYS A 369 -13.22 3.77 13.82
N SER A 370 -12.52 3.31 12.79
CA SER A 370 -11.43 4.07 12.16
C SER A 370 -11.50 4.05 10.63
N GLY A 371 -10.89 5.06 10.00
CA GLY A 371 -10.81 5.17 8.55
C GLY A 371 -11.86 6.10 7.97
N ILE A 372 -12.17 5.85 6.70
CA ILE A 372 -13.13 6.63 5.90
C ILE A 372 -14.33 5.74 5.64
N TRP A 373 -15.52 6.23 5.97
CA TRP A 373 -16.78 5.59 5.58
C TRP A 373 -17.38 6.35 4.42
N PHE A 374 -17.95 5.60 3.49
CA PHE A 374 -18.55 6.11 2.26
C PHE A 374 -19.94 5.52 2.06
N CYS A 375 -20.84 6.30 1.48
CA CYS A 375 -22.13 5.84 0.99
C CYS A 375 -22.54 6.64 -0.23
N ASP A 376 -22.93 5.91 -1.27
CA ASP A 376 -23.56 6.42 -2.48
C ASP A 376 -25.07 6.48 -2.28
N LEU A 377 -25.65 7.67 -2.21
CA LEU A 377 -27.05 7.91 -1.88
C LEU A 377 -27.96 7.88 -3.11
N ARG A 378 -27.44 7.63 -4.31
CA ARG A 378 -28.23 7.60 -5.54
C ARG A 378 -29.27 6.48 -5.54
N ARG A 379 -28.98 5.38 -4.83
CA ARG A 379 -29.87 4.22 -4.70
C ARG A 379 -29.96 3.78 -3.23
N PRO A 380 -31.14 3.42 -2.73
CA PRO A 380 -31.28 2.98 -1.34
C PRO A 380 -30.55 1.65 -1.05
N GLU A 381 -30.33 0.81 -2.06
CA GLU A 381 -29.62 -0.47 -1.93
C GLU A 381 -28.11 -0.31 -1.72
N ASN A 382 -27.56 0.89 -1.98
CA ASN A 382 -26.14 1.18 -1.81
C ASN A 382 -25.79 1.29 -0.31
N LEU A 383 -25.35 0.17 0.25
CA LEU A 383 -24.95 0.11 1.65
C LEU A 383 -23.65 0.88 1.92
N ALA A 384 -23.62 1.56 3.06
CA ALA A 384 -22.44 2.24 3.54
C ALA A 384 -21.34 1.23 3.87
N HIS A 385 -20.09 1.56 3.54
CA HIS A 385 -18.94 0.70 3.81
C HIS A 385 -17.69 1.55 4.05
N ALA A 386 -16.65 0.91 4.58
CA ALA A 386 -15.38 1.55 4.86
C ALA A 386 -14.41 1.46 3.68
N LEU A 387 -13.56 2.47 3.54
CA LEU A 387 -12.55 2.64 2.50
C LEU A 387 -11.16 2.79 3.12
N ASP A 388 -10.14 2.27 2.43
CA ASP A 388 -8.72 2.43 2.79
C ASP A 388 -8.15 3.82 2.43
N GLY A 389 -8.84 4.59 1.59
CA GLY A 389 -8.40 5.88 1.08
C GLY A 389 -9.53 6.69 0.46
N TRP A 390 -9.20 7.87 -0.07
CA TRP A 390 -10.18 8.79 -0.65
C TRP A 390 -10.38 8.54 -2.15
N TYR A 391 -11.61 8.82 -2.58
CA TYR A 391 -11.91 8.94 -4.00
C TYR A 391 -11.23 10.18 -4.60
N SER A 392 -10.71 10.03 -5.82
CA SER A 392 -10.25 11.15 -6.64
C SER A 392 -11.43 12.00 -7.14
N PRO A 393 -11.22 13.28 -7.51
CA PRO A 393 -12.25 14.11 -8.14
C PRO A 393 -12.85 13.45 -9.38
N GLN A 394 -11.98 13.00 -10.29
CA GLN A 394 -12.37 12.32 -11.53
C GLN A 394 -13.11 11.01 -11.24
N GLY A 395 -12.76 10.33 -10.16
CA GLY A 395 -13.43 9.14 -9.64
C GLY A 395 -14.87 9.37 -9.29
N LEU A 396 -15.14 10.38 -8.44
CA LEU A 396 -16.51 10.73 -8.05
C LEU A 396 -17.34 11.20 -9.25
N GLN A 397 -16.76 12.01 -10.13
CA GLN A 397 -17.46 12.46 -11.34
C GLN A 397 -17.79 11.30 -12.28
N SER A 398 -16.87 10.35 -12.43
CA SER A 398 -17.11 9.14 -13.23
C SER A 398 -18.19 8.28 -12.59
N LEU A 399 -18.12 8.09 -11.28
CA LEU A 399 -19.11 7.32 -10.52
C LEU A 399 -20.50 7.94 -10.71
N LEU A 400 -20.60 9.27 -10.63
CA LEU A 400 -21.83 10.03 -10.83
C LEU A 400 -22.43 9.83 -12.22
N GLY A 401 -21.59 9.85 -13.25
CA GLY A 401 -22.00 9.64 -14.64
C GLY A 401 -22.32 8.20 -15.01
N ARG A 402 -22.13 7.22 -14.12
CA ARG A 402 -22.51 5.82 -14.38
C ARG A 402 -24.01 5.62 -14.27
N ASP A 403 -24.61 5.11 -15.34
CA ASP A 403 -25.95 4.56 -15.36
C ASP A 403 -25.88 3.03 -15.35
N GLU A 404 -25.95 2.43 -14.16
CA GLU A 404 -25.85 0.97 -14.07
C GLU A 404 -27.11 0.28 -14.60
N ALA A 405 -28.27 0.93 -14.58
CA ALA A 405 -29.52 0.32 -15.06
C ALA A 405 -29.49 0.19 -16.59
N GLN A 406 -29.01 1.23 -17.27
CA GLN A 406 -28.76 1.18 -18.72
C GLN A 406 -27.70 0.13 -19.06
N ALA A 407 -26.61 0.06 -18.29
CA ALA A 407 -25.56 -0.93 -18.50
C ALA A 407 -26.08 -2.37 -18.36
N ASP A 408 -26.85 -2.66 -17.30
CA ASP A 408 -27.43 -3.98 -17.06
C ASP A 408 -28.45 -4.38 -18.16
N GLN A 409 -29.20 -3.40 -18.68
CA GLN A 409 -30.09 -3.61 -19.81
C GLN A 409 -29.32 -3.90 -21.11
N GLU A 410 -28.21 -3.19 -21.36
CA GLU A 410 -27.35 -3.44 -22.51
C GLU A 410 -26.70 -4.83 -22.45
N LEU A 411 -26.22 -5.26 -21.28
CA LEU A 411 -25.69 -6.61 -21.06
C LEU A 411 -26.75 -7.67 -21.38
N SER A 412 -27.97 -7.50 -20.87
CA SER A 412 -29.09 -8.43 -21.08
C SER A 412 -29.47 -8.59 -22.56
N ASN A 413 -29.36 -7.51 -23.35
CA ASN A 413 -29.71 -7.49 -24.76
C ASN A 413 -28.55 -7.92 -25.69
N THR A 414 -27.31 -7.96 -25.18
CA THR A 414 -26.13 -8.25 -26.00
C THR A 414 -25.97 -9.75 -26.21
N ALA A 415 -26.07 -10.20 -27.46
CA ALA A 415 -25.80 -11.59 -27.83
C ALA A 415 -24.31 -11.95 -27.71
N PHE A 416 -24.01 -13.25 -27.52
CA PHE A 416 -22.64 -13.79 -27.42
C PHE A 416 -21.97 -13.96 -28.80
N ASN A 417 -22.01 -12.92 -29.63
CA ASN A 417 -21.46 -12.93 -30.98
C ASN A 417 -20.05 -12.31 -31.00
N TYR A 418 -19.08 -13.04 -30.45
CA TYR A 418 -17.67 -12.69 -30.55
C TYR A 418 -17.07 -13.38 -31.78
N GLY A 419 -15.97 -12.87 -32.34
CA GLY A 419 -15.26 -13.51 -33.46
C GLY A 419 -14.78 -14.97 -33.20
N PHE A 420 -15.16 -15.57 -32.08
CA PHE A 420 -14.96 -16.97 -31.69
C PHE A 420 -16.19 -17.51 -30.94
N PRO A 421 -16.53 -18.81 -31.06
CA PRO A 421 -17.65 -19.40 -30.35
C PRO A 421 -17.32 -19.62 -28.86
N LEU A 422 -18.26 -19.25 -27.99
CA LEU A 422 -18.27 -19.61 -26.58
C LEU A 422 -19.14 -20.85 -26.35
N ARG A 423 -18.67 -21.79 -25.53
CA ARG A 423 -19.43 -22.98 -25.14
C ARG A 423 -20.58 -22.60 -24.19
N HIS A 424 -21.59 -23.45 -24.09
CA HIS A 424 -22.82 -23.17 -23.33
C HIS A 424 -22.52 -22.83 -21.86
N TYR A 425 -21.62 -23.57 -21.19
CA TYR A 425 -21.24 -23.33 -19.80
C TYR A 425 -20.44 -22.02 -19.61
N GLN A 426 -19.73 -21.55 -20.64
CA GLN A 426 -19.04 -20.26 -20.59
C GLN A 426 -20.04 -19.11 -20.67
N GLN A 427 -21.07 -19.24 -21.51
CA GLN A 427 -22.16 -18.28 -21.60
C GLN A 427 -22.94 -18.23 -20.27
N ALA A 428 -23.28 -19.40 -19.71
CA ALA A 428 -23.96 -19.51 -18.42
C ALA A 428 -23.15 -18.87 -17.28
N ALA A 429 -21.83 -19.12 -17.21
CA ALA A 429 -20.94 -18.49 -16.22
C ALA A 429 -20.93 -16.96 -16.32
N ILE A 430 -20.92 -16.42 -17.54
CA ILE A 430 -20.95 -14.97 -17.79
C ILE A 430 -22.30 -14.39 -17.37
N GLN A 431 -23.40 -14.98 -17.82
CA GLN A 431 -24.76 -14.53 -17.48
C GLN A 431 -25.00 -14.54 -15.97
N GLU A 432 -24.53 -15.57 -15.28
CA GLU A 432 -24.68 -15.67 -13.83
C GLU A 432 -23.84 -14.60 -13.10
N THR A 433 -22.65 -14.29 -13.61
CA THR A 433 -21.83 -13.19 -13.10
C THR A 433 -22.52 -11.84 -13.29
N GLU A 434 -23.08 -11.58 -14.48
CA GLU A 434 -23.82 -10.36 -14.80
C GLU A 434 -25.06 -10.21 -13.91
N ARG A 435 -25.78 -11.31 -13.67
CA ARG A 435 -26.92 -11.37 -12.75
C ARG A 435 -26.53 -11.03 -11.31
N CYS A 436 -25.38 -11.53 -10.83
CA CYS A 436 -24.89 -11.20 -9.49
C CYS A 436 -24.49 -9.72 -9.39
N ILE A 437 -23.85 -9.17 -10.42
CA ILE A 437 -23.47 -7.76 -10.48
C ILE A 437 -24.71 -6.85 -10.42
N SER A 438 -25.76 -7.16 -11.19
CA SER A 438 -27.00 -6.36 -11.19
C SER A 438 -27.76 -6.44 -9.86
N GLN A 439 -27.55 -7.49 -9.08
CA GLN A 439 -28.07 -7.63 -7.71
C GLN A 439 -27.21 -6.92 -6.64
N GLY A 440 -26.16 -6.20 -7.05
CA GLY A 440 -25.26 -5.50 -6.15
C GLY A 440 -24.25 -6.40 -5.44
N GLN A 441 -24.08 -7.66 -5.88
CA GLN A 441 -23.08 -8.55 -5.30
C GLN A 441 -21.68 -8.10 -5.71
N ARG A 442 -20.86 -7.78 -4.70
CA ARG A 442 -19.52 -7.21 -4.90
C ARG A 442 -18.39 -8.22 -4.93
N ALA A 443 -18.62 -9.46 -4.52
CA ALA A 443 -17.63 -10.52 -4.50
C ALA A 443 -18.23 -11.78 -5.14
N ILE A 444 -17.65 -12.25 -6.24
CA ILE A 444 -18.22 -13.26 -7.12
C ILE A 444 -17.14 -14.31 -7.43
N LEU A 445 -17.48 -15.59 -7.30
CA LEU A 445 -16.59 -16.71 -7.59
C LEU A 445 -17.15 -17.62 -8.68
N LEU A 446 -16.33 -17.94 -9.68
CA LEU A 446 -16.61 -18.95 -10.69
C LEU A 446 -15.66 -20.14 -10.51
N ALA A 447 -16.23 -21.34 -10.36
CA ALA A 447 -15.47 -22.58 -10.28
C ALA A 447 -15.53 -23.33 -11.62
N MET A 448 -14.44 -23.40 -12.36
CA MET A 448 -14.39 -24.01 -13.69
C MET A 448 -13.16 -24.90 -13.84
N ALA A 449 -13.37 -26.19 -14.13
CA ALA A 449 -12.27 -27.15 -14.25
C ALA A 449 -11.16 -26.68 -15.21
N THR A 450 -9.90 -27.02 -14.91
CA THR A 450 -8.76 -26.68 -15.77
C THR A 450 -8.97 -27.24 -17.18
N GLY A 451 -8.65 -26.46 -18.21
CA GLY A 451 -8.87 -26.84 -19.61
C GLY A 451 -10.26 -26.49 -20.18
N THR A 452 -11.18 -25.97 -19.37
CA THR A 452 -12.53 -25.58 -19.84
C THR A 452 -12.59 -24.18 -20.47
N GLY A 453 -11.46 -23.46 -20.53
CA GLY A 453 -11.36 -22.16 -21.23
C GLY A 453 -11.62 -20.93 -20.36
N LYS A 454 -11.25 -20.95 -19.06
CA LYS A 454 -11.38 -19.84 -18.10
C LYS A 454 -10.92 -18.49 -18.67
N THR A 455 -9.72 -18.43 -19.25
CA THR A 455 -9.16 -17.19 -19.82
C THR A 455 -10.06 -16.62 -20.93
N LYS A 456 -10.61 -17.45 -21.83
CA LYS A 456 -11.55 -17.00 -22.88
C LYS A 456 -12.87 -16.50 -22.30
N THR A 457 -13.39 -17.20 -21.29
CA THR A 457 -14.58 -16.76 -20.55
C THR A 457 -14.33 -15.38 -19.91
N CYS A 458 -13.15 -15.20 -19.31
CA CYS A 458 -12.75 -13.98 -18.63
C CYS A 458 -12.63 -12.77 -19.59
N VAL A 459 -11.98 -12.99 -20.75
CA VAL A 459 -11.83 -11.97 -21.80
C VAL A 459 -13.20 -11.56 -22.36
N ALA A 460 -14.11 -12.52 -22.60
CA ALA A 460 -15.48 -12.22 -23.05
C ALA A 460 -16.31 -11.47 -22.00
N LEU A 461 -16.22 -11.86 -20.73
CA LEU A 461 -16.87 -11.19 -19.61
C LEU A 461 -16.43 -9.72 -19.49
N ILE A 462 -15.11 -9.49 -19.43
CA ILE A 462 -14.54 -8.15 -19.32
C ILE A 462 -14.94 -7.27 -20.50
N TYR A 463 -14.92 -7.82 -21.73
CA TYR A 463 -15.37 -7.10 -22.92
C TYR A 463 -16.83 -6.64 -22.82
N ARG A 464 -17.73 -7.53 -22.37
CA ARG A 464 -19.15 -7.18 -22.21
C ARG A 464 -19.34 -6.09 -21.16
N LEU A 465 -18.68 -6.22 -20.01
CA LEU A 465 -18.77 -5.26 -18.92
C LEU A 465 -18.26 -3.86 -19.30
N LEU A 466 -17.16 -3.78 -20.05
CA LEU A 466 -16.61 -2.51 -20.54
C LEU A 466 -17.47 -1.92 -21.66
N LYS A 467 -17.93 -2.74 -22.60
CA LYS A 467 -18.76 -2.29 -23.73
C LYS A 467 -20.07 -1.67 -23.25
N ALA A 468 -20.73 -2.33 -22.30
CA ALA A 468 -21.95 -1.83 -21.66
C ALA A 468 -21.67 -0.66 -20.68
N LYS A 469 -20.40 -0.24 -20.52
CA LYS A 469 -19.96 0.78 -19.56
C LYS A 469 -20.38 0.48 -18.11
N ARG A 470 -20.53 -0.81 -17.78
CA ARG A 470 -20.83 -1.25 -16.41
C ARG A 470 -19.68 -0.94 -15.47
N PHE A 471 -18.46 -1.07 -15.98
CA PHE A 471 -17.20 -0.71 -15.34
C PHE A 471 -16.35 0.13 -16.31
N ARG A 472 -15.52 1.01 -15.76
CA ARG A 472 -14.61 1.90 -16.48
C ARG A 472 -13.18 1.32 -16.49
N ARG A 473 -12.71 0.76 -15.37
CA ARG A 473 -11.32 0.35 -15.18
C ARG A 473 -11.22 -0.96 -14.43
N ILE A 474 -10.74 -1.98 -15.12
CA ILE A 474 -10.58 -3.33 -14.60
C ILE A 474 -9.11 -3.62 -14.30
N LEU A 475 -8.83 -4.03 -13.07
CA LEU A 475 -7.55 -4.58 -12.67
C LEU A 475 -7.56 -6.10 -12.86
N PHE A 476 -6.75 -6.60 -13.80
CA PHE A 476 -6.54 -8.02 -14.01
C PHE A 476 -5.34 -8.50 -13.19
N LEU A 477 -5.61 -9.14 -12.05
CA LEU A 477 -4.59 -9.61 -11.12
C LEU A 477 -4.15 -11.04 -11.42
N VAL A 478 -2.85 -11.24 -11.46
CA VAL A 478 -2.21 -12.55 -11.62
C VAL A 478 -1.21 -12.83 -10.49
N ASP A 479 -0.97 -14.11 -10.22
CA ASP A 479 0.03 -14.51 -9.21
C ASP A 479 1.47 -14.26 -9.68
N ARG A 480 1.77 -14.55 -10.96
CA ARG A 480 3.13 -14.50 -11.52
C ARG A 480 3.16 -13.82 -12.88
N SER A 481 4.32 -13.25 -13.22
CA SER A 481 4.52 -12.52 -14.48
C SER A 481 4.23 -13.36 -15.73
N ALA A 482 4.61 -14.65 -15.74
CA ALA A 482 4.32 -15.55 -16.87
C ALA A 482 2.81 -15.67 -17.17
N LEU A 483 1.97 -15.76 -16.13
CA LEU A 483 0.51 -15.78 -16.28
C LEU A 483 -0.02 -14.42 -16.74
N GLY A 484 0.59 -13.33 -16.29
CA GLY A 484 0.27 -11.98 -16.75
C GLY A 484 0.55 -11.78 -18.23
N ILE A 485 1.70 -12.25 -18.72
CA ILE A 485 2.06 -12.21 -20.15
C ILE A 485 1.08 -13.05 -20.96
N GLN A 486 0.73 -14.26 -20.48
CA GLN A 486 -0.27 -15.10 -21.14
C GLN A 486 -1.64 -14.44 -21.23
N ALA A 487 -2.10 -13.81 -20.14
CA ALA A 487 -3.36 -13.08 -20.12
C ALA A 487 -3.33 -11.87 -21.07
N ALA A 488 -2.27 -11.07 -21.03
CA ALA A 488 -2.09 -9.91 -21.91
C ALA A 488 -2.09 -10.32 -23.39
N ASN A 489 -1.39 -11.40 -23.75
CA ASN A 489 -1.42 -11.96 -25.10
C ASN A 489 -2.83 -12.43 -25.49
N ALA A 490 -3.56 -13.08 -24.58
CA ALA A 490 -4.94 -13.49 -24.84
C ALA A 490 -5.85 -12.28 -25.13
N PHE A 491 -5.71 -11.16 -24.42
CA PHE A 491 -6.42 -9.92 -24.74
C PHE A 491 -6.03 -9.35 -26.11
N LYS A 492 -4.74 -9.37 -26.48
CA LYS A 492 -4.25 -8.86 -27.77
C LYS A 492 -4.64 -9.74 -28.96
N GLU A 493 -4.68 -11.05 -28.79
CA GLU A 493 -4.96 -11.99 -29.88
C GLU A 493 -6.46 -12.12 -30.14
N THR A 494 -7.28 -12.05 -29.09
CA THR A 494 -8.73 -12.26 -29.19
C THR A 494 -9.39 -11.12 -29.98
N ARG A 495 -9.78 -11.43 -31.22
CA ARG A 495 -10.56 -10.53 -32.09
C ARG A 495 -12.03 -10.56 -31.68
N MET A 496 -12.60 -9.40 -31.39
CA MET A 496 -13.97 -9.28 -30.89
C MET A 496 -14.94 -8.88 -32.00
N GLU A 497 -14.84 -7.62 -32.46
CA GLU A 497 -15.72 -7.05 -33.47
C GLU A 497 -14.91 -6.41 -34.60
N ARG A 498 -15.35 -6.60 -35.85
CA ARG A 498 -14.77 -5.97 -37.06
C ARG A 498 -13.24 -6.10 -37.18
N LEU A 499 -12.68 -7.24 -36.74
CA LEU A 499 -11.23 -7.54 -36.74
C LEU A 499 -10.37 -6.70 -35.78
N GLN A 500 -10.97 -5.85 -34.94
CA GLN A 500 -10.25 -5.12 -33.89
C GLN A 500 -9.99 -6.01 -32.69
N THR A 501 -8.83 -5.82 -32.05
CA THR A 501 -8.47 -6.53 -30.82
C THR A 501 -9.13 -5.86 -29.62
N PHE A 502 -9.23 -6.59 -28.50
CA PHE A 502 -9.66 -5.99 -27.24
C PHE A 502 -8.79 -4.77 -26.86
N ALA A 503 -7.46 -4.90 -27.03
CA ALA A 503 -6.51 -3.85 -26.69
C ALA A 503 -6.68 -2.59 -27.55
N ASP A 504 -7.06 -2.72 -28.82
CA ASP A 504 -7.32 -1.57 -29.70
C ASP A 504 -8.57 -0.79 -29.30
N VAL A 505 -9.58 -1.48 -28.73
CA VAL A 505 -10.88 -0.87 -28.41
C VAL A 505 -10.86 -0.20 -27.03
N PHE A 506 -10.19 -0.81 -26.05
CA PHE A 506 -10.30 -0.40 -24.64
C PHE A 506 -8.97 -0.01 -23.99
N GLY A 507 -7.84 -0.20 -24.67
CA GLY A 507 -6.51 -0.01 -24.08
C GLY A 507 -6.16 -1.11 -23.08
N LEU A 508 -4.91 -1.59 -23.15
CA LEU A 508 -4.37 -2.61 -22.26
C LEU A 508 -2.98 -2.18 -21.77
N LYS A 509 -2.81 -2.07 -20.46
CA LYS A 509 -1.50 -1.84 -19.82
C LYS A 509 -0.95 -3.15 -19.26
N GLU A 510 0.31 -3.41 -19.60
CA GLU A 510 1.03 -4.62 -19.19
C GLU A 510 1.77 -4.41 -17.85
N LEU A 511 2.52 -5.43 -17.43
CA LEU A 511 3.12 -5.51 -16.09
C LEU A 511 4.12 -4.38 -15.76
N ASP A 512 4.74 -3.78 -16.77
CA ASP A 512 5.85 -2.82 -16.61
C ASP A 512 5.37 -1.37 -16.42
N ASP A 513 4.09 -1.07 -16.72
CA ASP A 513 3.54 0.28 -16.66
C ASP A 513 2.97 0.61 -15.27
N GLN A 514 3.60 1.56 -14.57
CA GLN A 514 3.26 1.91 -13.18
C GLN A 514 2.06 2.83 -13.03
N LYS A 515 1.63 3.55 -14.07
CA LYS A 515 0.44 4.41 -14.01
C LYS A 515 -0.39 4.19 -15.29
N PRO A 516 -1.66 3.79 -15.18
CA PRO A 516 -2.51 3.69 -16.36
C PRO A 516 -2.78 5.08 -16.92
N ASP A 517 -2.78 5.18 -18.25
CA ASP A 517 -3.20 6.39 -18.95
C ASP A 517 -4.72 6.57 -18.80
N ASP A 518 -5.24 7.76 -19.09
CA ASP A 518 -6.64 8.08 -18.79
C ASP A 518 -7.66 7.22 -19.56
N ASP A 519 -7.26 6.75 -20.75
CA ASP A 519 -7.99 5.92 -21.69
C ASP A 519 -7.80 4.40 -21.48
N THR A 520 -6.91 3.98 -20.60
CA THR A 520 -6.68 2.55 -20.33
C THR A 520 -7.83 1.99 -19.50
N ALA A 521 -8.58 1.03 -20.06
CA ALA A 521 -9.65 0.34 -19.34
C ALA A 521 -9.19 -0.95 -18.64
N VAL A 522 -8.12 -1.61 -19.09
CA VAL A 522 -7.60 -2.82 -18.42
C VAL A 522 -6.12 -2.69 -18.08
N GLN A 523 -5.78 -2.96 -16.82
CA GLN A 523 -4.40 -3.06 -16.35
C GLN A 523 -4.12 -4.48 -15.84
N VAL A 524 -3.09 -5.12 -16.40
CA VAL A 524 -2.59 -6.40 -15.89
C VAL A 524 -1.52 -6.11 -14.85
N ALA A 525 -1.64 -6.70 -13.65
CA ALA A 525 -0.64 -6.55 -12.60
C ALA A 525 -0.44 -7.84 -11.82
N THR A 526 0.78 -8.05 -11.31
CA THR A 526 1.00 -9.07 -10.28
C THR A 526 0.51 -8.55 -8.93
N VAL A 527 0.04 -9.46 -8.07
CA VAL A 527 -0.34 -9.12 -6.68
C VAL A 527 0.82 -8.44 -5.96
N GLN A 528 2.05 -8.96 -6.12
CA GLN A 528 3.24 -8.40 -5.48
C GLN A 528 3.56 -6.99 -5.98
N GLY A 529 3.43 -6.75 -7.29
CA GLY A 529 3.64 -5.43 -7.89
C GLY A 529 2.63 -4.42 -7.36
N MET A 530 1.35 -4.80 -7.29
CA MET A 530 0.31 -3.91 -6.78
C MET A 530 0.46 -3.65 -5.28
N MET A 531 0.84 -4.65 -4.49
CA MET A 531 1.12 -4.49 -3.07
C MET A 531 2.24 -3.44 -2.83
N LYS A 532 3.33 -3.49 -3.61
CA LYS A 532 4.41 -2.49 -3.49
C LYS A 532 3.90 -1.08 -3.78
N ARG A 533 3.02 -0.91 -4.77
CA ARG A 533 2.44 0.38 -5.16
C ARG A 533 1.48 0.94 -4.11
N VAL A 534 0.66 0.08 -3.50
CA VAL A 534 -0.36 0.49 -2.53
C VAL A 534 0.24 0.70 -1.13
N LEU A 535 1.04 -0.25 -0.64
CA LEU A 535 1.51 -0.26 0.76
C LEU A 535 2.89 0.37 0.94
N PHE A 536 3.72 0.38 -0.10
CA PHE A 536 5.11 0.83 -0.04
C PHE A 536 5.48 1.79 -1.18
N PRO A 537 4.66 2.82 -1.49
CA PRO A 537 4.89 3.72 -2.63
C PRO A 537 6.20 4.48 -2.46
N ALA A 538 6.98 4.63 -3.55
CA ALA A 538 8.28 5.31 -3.52
C ALA A 538 8.19 6.74 -2.96
N ASP A 539 9.31 7.30 -2.50
CA ASP A 539 9.29 8.65 -1.91
C ASP A 539 8.81 9.69 -2.94
N GLY A 540 7.93 10.59 -2.51
CA GLY A 540 7.29 11.58 -3.39
C GLY A 540 6.22 11.03 -4.35
N VAL A 541 5.93 9.72 -4.33
CA VAL A 541 4.87 9.12 -5.17
C VAL A 541 3.64 8.84 -4.31
N ALA A 542 2.50 9.44 -4.66
CA ALA A 542 1.24 9.15 -3.98
C ALA A 542 0.77 7.72 -4.29
N PRO A 543 0.20 6.99 -3.32
CA PRO A 543 -0.44 5.71 -3.58
C PRO A 543 -1.62 5.90 -4.55
N PRO A 544 -1.99 4.87 -5.32
CA PRO A 544 -3.16 4.96 -6.18
C PRO A 544 -4.44 5.18 -5.39
N THR A 545 -5.41 5.93 -5.91
CA THR A 545 -6.68 6.18 -5.20
C THR A 545 -7.58 4.94 -5.18
N VAL A 546 -8.52 4.86 -4.24
CA VAL A 546 -9.39 3.68 -4.06
C VAL A 546 -10.34 3.46 -5.24
N ASP A 547 -10.60 4.50 -6.02
CA ASP A 547 -11.47 4.52 -7.19
C ASP A 547 -10.72 4.27 -8.51
N GLN A 548 -9.40 4.02 -8.46
CA GLN A 548 -8.61 3.81 -9.67
C GLN A 548 -9.13 2.63 -10.50
N PHE A 549 -9.63 1.59 -9.83
CA PHE A 549 -10.28 0.45 -10.44
C PHE A 549 -11.66 0.26 -9.82
N ASP A 550 -12.66 -0.02 -10.65
CA ASP A 550 -14.03 -0.31 -10.22
C ASP A 550 -14.39 -1.79 -10.37
N CYS A 551 -13.52 -2.58 -11.02
CA CYS A 551 -13.59 -4.03 -11.03
C CYS A 551 -12.20 -4.66 -10.90
N ILE A 552 -12.09 -5.75 -10.14
CA ILE A 552 -10.90 -6.57 -10.05
C ILE A 552 -11.25 -7.97 -10.52
N VAL A 553 -10.48 -8.48 -11.47
CA VAL A 553 -10.66 -9.82 -12.03
C VAL A 553 -9.39 -10.63 -11.78
N ILE A 554 -9.55 -11.85 -11.28
CA ILE A 554 -8.43 -12.75 -11.01
C ILE A 554 -8.69 -14.09 -11.70
N ASP A 555 -7.75 -14.51 -12.54
CA ASP A 555 -7.67 -15.90 -13.01
C ASP A 555 -6.78 -16.72 -12.07
N GLU A 556 -7.16 -17.97 -11.82
CA GLU A 556 -6.47 -18.91 -10.90
C GLU A 556 -6.35 -18.38 -9.46
N CYS A 557 -7.48 -17.95 -8.88
CA CYS A 557 -7.57 -17.38 -7.53
C CYS A 557 -7.42 -18.42 -6.39
N HIS A 558 -6.51 -19.40 -6.49
CA HIS A 558 -6.25 -20.44 -5.48
C HIS A 558 -4.79 -20.58 -4.97
N ARG A 559 -3.78 -19.98 -5.62
CA ARG A 559 -2.34 -20.30 -5.34
C ARG A 559 -1.52 -19.31 -4.49
N GLY A 560 -2.09 -18.18 -4.07
CA GLY A 560 -1.39 -17.14 -3.29
C GLY A 560 -1.78 -17.01 -1.80
N TYR A 561 -2.55 -17.95 -1.25
CA TYR A 561 -3.29 -17.81 0.02
C TYR A 561 -2.62 -18.50 1.21
N THR A 562 -1.31 -18.32 1.39
CA THR A 562 -0.64 -18.97 2.52
C THR A 562 -0.97 -18.25 3.84
N LEU A 563 -1.89 -18.87 4.57
CA LEU A 563 -2.15 -18.87 6.03
C LEU A 563 -2.48 -17.55 6.72
N ASP A 564 -3.79 -17.27 6.79
CA ASP A 564 -4.39 -16.69 8.00
C ASP A 564 -4.07 -17.63 9.17
N ARG A 565 -3.21 -17.18 10.10
CA ARG A 565 -3.13 -17.80 11.43
C ARG A 565 -4.22 -17.16 12.28
N GLU A 566 -5.34 -17.86 12.45
CA GLU A 566 -6.20 -17.59 13.60
C GLU A 566 -5.42 -17.93 14.87
N MET A 567 -5.35 -16.97 15.79
CA MET A 567 -4.67 -17.10 17.06
C MET A 567 -5.59 -16.56 18.16
N SER A 568 -5.48 -17.16 19.33
CA SER A 568 -6.35 -16.97 20.50
C SER A 568 -6.33 -15.53 21.04
N ASP A 569 -7.33 -15.15 21.86
CA ASP A 569 -7.45 -13.82 22.48
C ASP A 569 -6.17 -13.33 23.19
N THR A 570 -5.31 -14.25 23.64
CA THR A 570 -4.02 -13.98 24.28
C THR A 570 -2.89 -13.58 23.31
N GLU A 571 -2.99 -13.93 22.03
CA GLU A 571 -1.96 -13.69 21.01
C GLU A 571 -2.18 -12.39 20.22
N MET A 572 -3.35 -11.75 20.36
CA MET A 572 -3.69 -10.42 19.81
C MET A 572 -2.83 -9.27 20.37
N ALA A 573 -2.11 -9.48 21.47
CA ALA A 573 -1.35 -8.42 22.14
C ALA A 573 0.11 -8.26 21.66
N PHE A 574 0.66 -9.19 20.87
CA PHE A 574 2.13 -9.36 20.75
C PHE A 574 2.73 -9.29 19.34
N ARG A 575 1.94 -9.27 18.26
CA ARG A 575 2.45 -9.09 16.88
C ARG A 575 1.83 -7.86 16.24
N GLY A 576 2.61 -7.14 15.43
CA GLY A 576 2.09 -6.01 14.66
C GLY A 576 0.91 -6.47 13.81
N PHE A 577 -0.24 -5.81 13.95
CA PHE A 577 -1.51 -6.12 13.29
C PHE A 577 -1.42 -6.21 11.74
N ASP A 578 -0.29 -5.79 11.15
CA ASP A 578 -0.01 -5.78 9.72
C ASP A 578 0.48 -7.11 9.14
N ASP A 579 1.02 -8.02 9.96
CA ASP A 579 1.44 -9.37 9.55
C ASP A 579 0.25 -10.36 9.48
N TYR A 580 -0.95 -9.91 9.87
CA TYR A 580 -2.14 -10.74 10.06
C TYR A 580 -2.98 -10.94 8.78
N ILE A 581 -2.96 -10.00 7.83
CA ILE A 581 -3.74 -10.12 6.59
C ILE A 581 -2.81 -10.61 5.49
N SER A 582 -3.17 -11.73 4.83
CA SER A 582 -2.49 -12.16 3.60
C SER A 582 -2.31 -10.94 2.68
N LYS A 583 -1.06 -10.67 2.28
CA LYS A 583 -0.64 -9.58 1.38
C LYS A 583 -1.59 -9.44 0.17
N TYR A 584 -2.14 -10.56 -0.27
CA TYR A 584 -3.13 -10.67 -1.32
C TYR A 584 -4.48 -9.98 -1.01
N ARG A 585 -5.08 -10.29 0.14
CA ARG A 585 -6.38 -9.73 0.56
C ARG A 585 -6.31 -8.22 0.76
N ARG A 586 -5.17 -7.69 1.22
CA ARG A 586 -4.95 -6.24 1.34
C ARG A 586 -5.08 -5.50 0.02
N VAL A 587 -4.54 -6.06 -1.07
CA VAL A 587 -4.67 -5.46 -2.41
C VAL A 587 -6.12 -5.51 -2.88
N LEU A 588 -6.83 -6.62 -2.63
CA LEU A 588 -8.22 -6.77 -3.04
C LEU A 588 -9.19 -5.87 -2.29
N ASP A 589 -8.91 -5.60 -1.02
CA ASP A 589 -9.78 -4.79 -0.17
C ASP A 589 -9.50 -3.28 -0.31
N TYR A 590 -8.33 -2.90 -0.83
CA TYR A 590 -7.93 -1.50 -0.97
C TYR A 590 -8.81 -0.69 -1.94
N PHE A 591 -9.14 -1.28 -3.09
CA PHE A 591 -9.95 -0.60 -4.11
C PHE A 591 -11.43 -0.80 -3.85
N ASP A 592 -12.22 0.27 -4.02
CA ASP A 592 -13.68 0.22 -3.99
C ASP A 592 -14.22 -0.38 -5.31
N ALA A 593 -14.00 -1.70 -5.48
CA ALA A 593 -14.25 -2.43 -6.70
C ALA A 593 -15.13 -3.68 -6.49
N VAL A 594 -15.78 -4.13 -7.56
CA VAL A 594 -16.40 -5.47 -7.64
C VAL A 594 -15.31 -6.50 -7.94
N LYS A 595 -15.31 -7.63 -7.24
CA LYS A 595 -14.26 -8.66 -7.30
C LYS A 595 -14.82 -9.92 -7.96
N ILE A 596 -14.18 -10.37 -9.03
CA ILE A 596 -14.56 -11.56 -9.79
C ILE A 596 -13.37 -12.52 -9.80
N GLY A 597 -13.50 -13.63 -9.09
CA GLY A 597 -12.50 -14.69 -9.02
C GLY A 597 -12.88 -15.87 -9.91
N LEU A 598 -11.91 -16.40 -10.65
CA LEU A 598 -12.04 -17.66 -11.37
C LEU A 598 -11.06 -18.68 -10.79
N THR A 599 -11.51 -19.90 -10.53
CA THR A 599 -10.65 -20.97 -10.01
C THR A 599 -11.04 -22.31 -10.59
N ALA A 600 -10.07 -23.22 -10.72
CA ALA A 600 -10.36 -24.63 -10.99
C ALA A 600 -10.77 -25.41 -9.74
N THR A 601 -10.27 -24.98 -8.58
CA THR A 601 -10.45 -25.68 -7.31
C THR A 601 -10.73 -24.64 -6.22
N PRO A 602 -11.99 -24.47 -5.79
CA PRO A 602 -12.31 -23.51 -4.73
C PRO A 602 -11.70 -24.01 -3.42
N ALA A 603 -10.67 -23.32 -2.94
CA ALA A 603 -10.11 -23.54 -1.62
C ALA A 603 -10.95 -22.78 -0.56
N LEU A 604 -10.79 -23.15 0.72
CA LEU A 604 -11.46 -22.47 1.84
C LEU A 604 -11.22 -20.95 1.79
N HIS A 605 -9.95 -20.53 1.67
CA HIS A 605 -9.55 -19.12 1.63
C HIS A 605 -10.11 -18.35 0.43
N THR A 606 -10.24 -18.99 -0.74
CA THR A 606 -10.90 -18.38 -1.89
C THR A 606 -12.38 -18.12 -1.57
N SER A 607 -13.03 -19.06 -0.90
CA SER A 607 -14.43 -18.94 -0.50
C SER A 607 -14.65 -17.90 0.61
N GLU A 608 -13.67 -17.66 1.49
CA GLU A 608 -13.72 -16.61 2.52
C GLU A 608 -13.63 -15.19 1.94
N ILE A 609 -13.04 -15.05 0.75
CA ILE A 609 -12.88 -13.76 0.06
C ILE A 609 -14.05 -13.50 -0.88
N PHE A 610 -14.44 -14.51 -1.67
CA PHE A 610 -15.42 -14.34 -2.74
C PHE A 610 -16.82 -14.89 -2.40
N GLY A 611 -16.96 -15.64 -1.31
CA GLY A 611 -18.15 -16.42 -1.04
C GLY A 611 -18.18 -17.75 -1.81
N PRO A 612 -19.29 -18.51 -1.72
CA PRO A 612 -19.47 -19.73 -2.50
C PRO A 612 -19.49 -19.43 -4.01
N PRO A 613 -19.05 -20.39 -4.86
CA PRO A 613 -19.14 -20.23 -6.31
C PRO A 613 -20.58 -19.95 -6.76
N VAL A 614 -20.79 -18.86 -7.51
CA VAL A 614 -22.11 -18.54 -8.10
C VAL A 614 -22.41 -19.45 -9.30
N TYR A 615 -21.35 -19.96 -9.94
CA TYR A 615 -21.44 -20.95 -11.00
C TYR A 615 -20.29 -21.96 -10.88
N SER A 616 -20.61 -23.23 -11.11
CA SER A 616 -19.64 -24.33 -11.06
C SER A 616 -19.77 -25.19 -12.31
N TYR A 617 -18.65 -25.45 -12.99
CA TYR A 617 -18.54 -26.37 -14.11
C TYR A 617 -17.38 -27.33 -13.86
N GLY A 618 -17.74 -28.51 -13.39
CA GLY A 618 -16.81 -29.49 -12.84
C GLY A 618 -16.14 -30.37 -13.88
N TYR A 619 -15.10 -31.10 -13.46
CA TYR A 619 -14.40 -32.07 -14.30
C TYR A 619 -15.35 -33.13 -14.87
N ARG A 620 -16.19 -33.73 -14.02
CA ARG A 620 -17.13 -34.80 -14.42
C ARG A 620 -18.11 -34.34 -15.50
N GLU A 621 -18.68 -33.16 -15.33
CA GLU A 621 -19.59 -32.56 -16.30
C GLU A 621 -18.87 -32.27 -17.62
N ALA A 622 -17.66 -31.71 -17.54
CA ALA A 622 -16.84 -31.44 -18.72
C ALA A 622 -16.41 -32.69 -19.49
N VAL A 623 -16.24 -33.83 -18.81
CA VAL A 623 -16.01 -35.13 -19.45
C VAL A 623 -17.27 -35.66 -20.11
N VAL A 624 -18.42 -35.60 -19.43
CA VAL A 624 -19.73 -36.02 -19.97
C VAL A 624 -20.07 -35.25 -21.25
N ASP A 625 -19.79 -33.95 -21.26
CA ASP A 625 -20.03 -33.08 -22.41
C ASP A 625 -18.98 -33.23 -23.54
N GLY A 626 -17.96 -34.07 -23.34
CA GLY A 626 -16.91 -34.33 -24.33
C GLY A 626 -15.91 -33.20 -24.52
N PHE A 627 -15.83 -32.26 -23.56
CA PHE A 627 -14.90 -31.13 -23.61
C PHE A 627 -13.57 -31.40 -22.91
N LEU A 628 -13.56 -32.31 -21.93
CA LEU A 628 -12.36 -32.86 -21.31
C LEU A 628 -12.28 -34.36 -21.57
N VAL A 629 -11.05 -34.86 -21.59
CA VAL A 629 -10.77 -36.29 -21.73
C VAL A 629 -10.83 -36.91 -20.34
N ASP A 630 -11.51 -38.06 -20.23
CA ASP A 630 -11.51 -38.83 -18.98
C ASP A 630 -10.11 -39.38 -18.69
N TYR A 631 -9.81 -39.71 -17.43
CA TYR A 631 -8.56 -40.40 -17.07
C TYR A 631 -8.84 -41.82 -16.62
N GLU A 632 -7.96 -42.73 -17.00
CA GLU A 632 -7.97 -44.09 -16.46
C GLU A 632 -7.55 -44.08 -14.98
N PRO A 633 -8.09 -44.98 -14.14
CA PRO A 633 -7.71 -45.08 -12.74
C PRO A 633 -6.18 -45.06 -12.56
N PRO A 634 -5.66 -44.29 -11.58
CA PRO A 634 -4.22 -44.14 -11.42
C PRO A 634 -3.57 -45.49 -11.10
N ILE A 635 -2.52 -45.83 -11.85
CA ILE A 635 -1.65 -46.95 -11.50
C ILE A 635 -0.78 -46.51 -10.33
N GLN A 636 -1.02 -47.09 -9.16
CA GLN A 636 -0.24 -46.81 -7.96
C GLN A 636 0.91 -47.81 -7.84
N LEU A 637 2.14 -47.30 -7.94
CA LEU A 637 3.35 -48.10 -7.79
C LEU A 637 3.76 -48.16 -6.32
N TYR A 638 3.77 -49.37 -5.78
CA TYR A 638 4.23 -49.65 -4.44
C TYR A 638 5.50 -50.49 -4.53
N THR A 639 6.55 -50.08 -3.82
CA THR A 639 7.71 -50.94 -3.60
C THR A 639 7.49 -51.75 -2.32
N GLU A 640 8.16 -52.90 -2.19
CA GLU A 640 8.10 -53.69 -0.94
C GLU A 640 8.47 -52.83 0.28
N LEU A 641 9.42 -51.90 0.10
CA LEU A 641 9.88 -50.94 1.11
C LEU A 641 8.81 -49.89 1.46
N SER A 642 8.00 -49.42 0.50
CA SER A 642 6.95 -48.43 0.76
C SER A 642 5.68 -49.03 1.39
N THR A 643 5.47 -50.35 1.25
CA THR A 643 4.32 -51.08 1.81
C THR A 643 4.60 -51.68 3.18
N HIS A 644 5.82 -52.15 3.45
CA HIS A 644 6.16 -52.81 4.71
C HIS A 644 6.87 -51.88 5.72
N GLY A 645 7.24 -50.67 5.29
CA GLY A 645 8.09 -49.76 6.06
C GLY A 645 9.52 -50.30 6.22
N MET A 646 10.47 -49.42 6.52
CA MET A 646 11.81 -49.83 6.94
C MET A 646 11.95 -49.67 8.45
N THR A 647 12.27 -50.76 9.14
CA THR A 647 12.86 -50.72 10.49
C THR A 647 14.37 -50.73 10.36
N TRP A 648 15.00 -49.57 10.54
CA TRP A 648 16.45 -49.51 10.70
C TRP A 648 16.85 -50.05 12.06
N LYS A 649 17.87 -50.92 12.08
CA LYS A 649 18.46 -51.37 13.34
C LYS A 649 19.34 -50.26 13.90
N VAL A 650 19.35 -50.13 15.23
CA VAL A 650 20.18 -49.15 15.95
C VAL A 650 21.64 -49.23 15.46
N GLY A 651 22.16 -48.11 14.94
CA GLY A 651 23.56 -47.99 14.49
C GLY A 651 23.85 -48.19 12.99
N GLU A 652 22.84 -48.38 12.14
CA GLU A 652 23.01 -48.47 10.68
C GLU A 652 23.22 -47.07 10.04
N ASP A 653 24.13 -46.97 9.07
CA ASP A 653 24.46 -45.70 8.41
C ASP A 653 23.40 -45.37 7.34
N VAL A 654 22.50 -44.44 7.65
CA VAL A 654 21.44 -44.00 6.72
C VAL A 654 21.90 -42.77 5.95
N LYS A 655 21.91 -42.84 4.62
CA LYS A 655 22.18 -41.68 3.76
C LYS A 655 20.92 -40.82 3.67
N VAL A 656 20.88 -39.72 4.41
CA VAL A 656 19.76 -38.76 4.41
C VAL A 656 20.16 -37.54 3.60
N TYR A 657 19.31 -37.15 2.66
CA TYR A 657 19.52 -35.93 1.88
C TYR A 657 18.99 -34.73 2.65
N ASP A 658 19.88 -33.82 3.05
CA ASP A 658 19.51 -32.56 3.72
C ASP A 658 19.23 -31.49 2.65
N ALA A 659 17.93 -31.23 2.42
CA ALA A 659 17.45 -30.27 1.43
C ALA A 659 17.92 -28.83 1.70
N THR A 660 18.32 -28.50 2.93
CA THR A 660 18.83 -27.18 3.31
C THR A 660 20.30 -26.99 2.98
N LYS A 661 21.08 -28.08 2.94
CA LYS A 661 22.54 -28.04 2.68
C LYS A 661 22.94 -28.59 1.32
N ASN A 662 22.00 -29.20 0.59
CA ASN A 662 22.22 -29.83 -0.71
C ASN A 662 23.36 -30.87 -0.70
N GLN A 663 23.48 -31.62 0.40
CA GLN A 663 24.50 -32.65 0.62
C GLN A 663 23.87 -33.91 1.23
N ILE A 664 24.51 -35.05 0.99
CA ILE A 664 24.12 -36.34 1.57
C ILE A 664 24.89 -36.51 2.88
N GLU A 665 24.19 -36.46 4.02
CA GLU A 665 24.78 -36.73 5.33
C GLU A 665 24.52 -38.18 5.74
N LEU A 666 25.53 -38.84 6.34
CA LEU A 666 25.40 -40.16 6.93
C LEU A 666 24.88 -40.00 8.36
N PHE A 667 23.62 -40.36 8.59
CA PHE A 667 22.99 -40.30 9.89
C PHE A 667 23.00 -41.69 10.52
N LYS A 668 23.62 -41.82 11.70
CA LYS A 668 23.50 -43.03 12.53
C LYS A 668 22.22 -42.94 13.33
N ALA A 669 21.25 -43.81 13.02
CA ALA A 669 19.96 -43.84 13.71
C ALA A 669 20.16 -44.14 15.22
N PRO A 670 19.82 -43.21 16.13
CA PRO A 670 20.02 -43.42 17.57
C PRO A 670 18.99 -44.39 18.17
N ASP A 671 17.84 -44.60 17.52
CA ASP A 671 16.78 -45.56 17.89
C ASP A 671 16.04 -46.08 16.64
N GLU A 672 15.16 -47.09 16.80
CA GLU A 672 14.33 -47.68 15.73
C GLU A 672 13.36 -46.63 15.15
N ILE A 673 13.72 -46.02 14.00
CA ILE A 673 12.90 -44.98 13.37
C ILE A 673 11.77 -45.64 12.56
N LYS A 674 10.53 -45.56 13.05
CA LYS A 674 9.32 -45.83 12.26
C LYS A 674 8.82 -44.53 11.63
N LEU A 675 9.09 -44.33 10.34
CA LEU A 675 8.50 -43.22 9.57
C LEU A 675 7.14 -43.64 9.02
N GLU A 676 6.13 -42.78 9.15
CA GLU A 676 4.86 -42.94 8.43
C GLU A 676 5.08 -42.74 6.91
N VAL A 677 4.37 -43.55 6.12
CA VAL A 677 4.62 -43.79 4.68
C VAL A 677 4.58 -42.51 3.83
N ASP A 678 3.80 -41.50 4.23
CA ASP A 678 3.67 -40.23 3.49
C ASP A 678 4.93 -39.34 3.56
N ASP A 679 5.68 -39.42 4.66
CA ASP A 679 6.92 -38.65 4.88
C ASP A 679 8.12 -39.30 4.16
N PHE A 680 8.02 -40.60 3.84
CA PHE A 680 9.07 -41.39 3.18
C PHE A 680 9.28 -40.96 1.71
N ASN A 681 8.20 -40.76 0.95
CA ASN A 681 8.26 -40.41 -0.47
C ASN A 681 8.88 -39.03 -0.75
N ARG A 682 8.88 -38.12 0.23
CA ARG A 682 9.57 -36.82 0.13
C ARG A 682 11.03 -36.85 0.59
N LYS A 683 11.38 -37.75 1.51
CA LYS A 683 12.70 -37.76 2.18
C LYS A 683 13.69 -38.78 1.60
N VAL A 684 13.22 -39.83 0.92
CA VAL A 684 14.07 -40.92 0.43
C VAL A 684 14.10 -40.92 -1.11
N ILE A 685 14.76 -39.92 -1.70
CA ILE A 685 15.08 -39.91 -3.15
C ILE A 685 16.36 -40.71 -3.34
N THR A 686 16.23 -42.03 -3.44
CA THR A 686 17.38 -42.93 -3.66
C THR A 686 17.43 -43.39 -5.11
N ARG A 687 18.64 -43.57 -5.65
CA ARG A 687 18.84 -44.08 -7.00
C ARG A 687 18.20 -45.46 -7.21
N PRO A 688 18.37 -46.46 -6.32
CA PRO A 688 17.75 -47.78 -6.51
C PRO A 688 16.23 -47.75 -6.59
N PHE A 689 15.57 -46.91 -5.78
CA PHE A 689 14.12 -46.73 -5.86
C PHE A 689 13.70 -46.19 -7.24
N ASN A 690 14.39 -45.16 -7.72
CA ASN A 690 14.11 -44.56 -9.03
C ASN A 690 14.44 -45.50 -10.18
N GLU A 691 15.47 -46.34 -10.06
CA GLU A 691 15.78 -47.40 -11.04
C GLU A 691 14.62 -48.41 -11.14
N VAL A 692 14.07 -48.87 -10.01
CA VAL A 692 12.91 -49.77 -10.03
C VAL A 692 11.70 -49.12 -10.71
N VAL A 693 11.38 -47.88 -10.34
CA VAL A 693 10.25 -47.14 -10.94
C VAL A 693 10.48 -46.89 -12.43
N CYS A 694 11.67 -46.44 -12.83
CA CYS A 694 12.00 -46.15 -14.23
C CYS A 694 12.05 -47.42 -15.08
N ASN A 695 12.51 -48.55 -14.54
CA ASN A 695 12.47 -49.84 -15.23
C ASN A 695 11.03 -50.29 -15.51
N TYR A 696 10.13 -50.09 -14.54
CA TYR A 696 8.70 -50.33 -14.76
C TYR A 696 8.14 -49.36 -15.82
N LEU A 697 8.42 -48.06 -15.71
CA LEU A 697 7.98 -47.08 -16.70
C LEU A 697 8.50 -47.38 -18.11
N ALA A 698 9.73 -47.88 -18.24
CA ALA A 698 10.29 -48.26 -19.54
C ALA A 698 9.56 -49.45 -20.19
N GLN A 699 8.84 -50.27 -19.42
CA GLN A 699 8.00 -51.34 -19.97
C GLN A 699 6.64 -50.82 -20.45
N GLU A 700 6.13 -49.76 -19.81
CA GLU A 700 4.82 -49.16 -20.10
C GLU A 700 4.88 -48.06 -21.17
N LEU A 701 6.03 -47.38 -21.30
CA LEU A 701 6.22 -46.23 -22.18
C LEU A 701 7.00 -46.62 -23.44
N ASP A 702 6.48 -46.24 -24.60
CA ASP A 702 7.18 -46.37 -25.88
C ASP A 702 7.92 -45.04 -26.21
N PRO A 703 9.26 -44.99 -26.14
CA PRO A 703 10.03 -43.77 -26.40
C PRO A 703 10.01 -43.35 -27.88
N SER A 704 9.64 -44.24 -28.80
CA SER A 704 9.48 -43.93 -30.23
C SER A 704 8.04 -43.51 -30.59
N GLY A 705 7.12 -43.63 -29.63
CA GLY A 705 5.71 -43.33 -29.79
C GLY A 705 5.42 -41.83 -29.87
N ARG A 706 4.25 -41.49 -30.41
CA ARG A 706 3.77 -40.10 -30.45
C ARG A 706 3.18 -39.60 -29.13
N ARG A 707 2.97 -40.51 -28.15
CA ARG A 707 2.37 -40.18 -26.85
C ARG A 707 3.43 -39.51 -25.98
N LYS A 708 3.13 -38.32 -25.47
CA LYS A 708 4.01 -37.59 -24.55
C LYS A 708 3.66 -37.93 -23.11
N THR A 709 4.67 -38.11 -22.28
CA THR A 709 4.53 -38.37 -20.84
C THR A 709 5.23 -37.27 -20.05
N LEU A 710 4.54 -36.74 -19.03
CA LEU A 710 5.12 -35.80 -18.08
C LEU A 710 5.36 -36.52 -16.75
N ILE A 711 6.60 -36.47 -16.25
CA ILE A 711 6.99 -37.06 -14.97
C ILE A 711 7.30 -35.93 -13.99
N PHE A 712 6.46 -35.77 -12.97
CA PHE A 712 6.61 -34.72 -11.97
C PHE A 712 7.55 -35.18 -10.86
N CYS A 713 8.74 -34.57 -10.80
CA CYS A 713 9.77 -34.87 -9.82
C CYS A 713 9.72 -33.90 -8.62
N VAL A 714 10.12 -34.38 -7.44
CA VAL A 714 10.16 -33.60 -6.18
C VAL A 714 11.08 -32.38 -6.25
N SER A 715 12.21 -32.46 -6.95
CA SER A 715 13.21 -31.40 -7.08
C SER A 715 13.89 -31.40 -8.45
N SER A 716 14.63 -30.34 -8.74
CA SER A 716 15.44 -30.21 -9.96
C SER A 716 16.51 -31.33 -10.04
N SER A 717 17.19 -31.63 -8.94
CA SER A 717 18.18 -32.71 -8.84
C SER A 717 17.55 -34.09 -9.01
N HIS A 718 16.33 -34.27 -8.50
CA HIS A 718 15.57 -35.51 -8.71
C HIS A 718 15.20 -35.68 -10.18
N ALA A 719 14.83 -34.61 -10.87
CA ALA A 719 14.56 -34.67 -12.31
C ALA A 719 15.81 -35.08 -13.11
N ASP A 720 17.00 -34.59 -12.75
CA ASP A 720 18.25 -35.00 -13.40
C ASP A 720 18.50 -36.51 -13.23
N LEU A 721 18.31 -37.03 -12.00
CA LEU A 721 18.42 -38.46 -11.70
C LEU A 721 17.41 -39.29 -12.52
N VAL A 722 16.14 -38.87 -12.58
CA VAL A 722 15.10 -39.57 -13.33
C VAL A 722 15.40 -39.58 -14.83
N VAL A 723 15.89 -38.46 -15.39
CA VAL A 723 16.28 -38.41 -16.81
C VAL A 723 17.39 -39.42 -17.10
N GLU A 724 18.44 -39.44 -16.29
CA GLU A 724 19.57 -40.37 -16.48
C GLU A 724 19.10 -41.82 -16.39
N VAL A 725 18.38 -42.16 -15.33
CA VAL A 725 17.97 -43.53 -15.03
C VAL A 725 16.92 -44.04 -16.02
N LEU A 726 15.99 -43.19 -16.46
CA LEU A 726 14.97 -43.58 -17.44
C LEU A 726 15.57 -43.79 -18.84
N LYS A 727 16.56 -42.98 -19.25
CA LYS A 727 17.32 -43.22 -20.50
C LYS A 727 18.04 -44.57 -20.47
N GLN A 728 18.68 -44.89 -19.34
CA GLN A 728 19.32 -46.19 -19.16
C GLN A 728 18.31 -47.34 -19.23
N ALA A 729 17.16 -47.21 -18.55
CA ALA A 729 16.08 -48.19 -18.59
C ALA A 729 15.53 -48.40 -20.02
N PHE A 730 15.33 -47.33 -20.78
CA PHE A 730 14.92 -47.44 -22.19
C PHE A 730 15.99 -48.10 -23.07
N ALA A 731 17.27 -47.77 -22.88
CA ALA A 731 18.35 -48.42 -23.63
C ALA A 731 18.41 -49.93 -23.36
N VAL A 732 18.14 -50.35 -22.12
CA VAL A 732 18.06 -51.79 -21.77
C VAL A 732 16.84 -52.45 -22.40
N GLN A 733 15.67 -51.81 -22.35
CA GLN A 733 14.41 -52.38 -22.84
C GLN A 733 14.31 -52.41 -24.38
N TYR A 734 14.79 -51.37 -25.06
CA TYR A 734 14.63 -51.17 -26.51
C TYR A 734 15.95 -51.30 -27.29
N GLY A 735 17.08 -51.53 -26.61
CA GLY A 735 18.42 -51.67 -27.20
C GLY A 735 19.12 -50.33 -27.48
N SER A 736 18.38 -49.31 -27.92
CA SER A 736 18.86 -47.94 -28.05
C SER A 736 17.72 -46.94 -27.86
N VAL A 737 18.07 -45.72 -27.49
CA VAL A 737 17.12 -44.61 -27.35
C VAL A 737 17.79 -43.31 -27.81
N GLU A 738 17.04 -42.42 -28.44
CA GLU A 738 17.53 -41.08 -28.77
C GLU A 738 17.74 -40.27 -27.48
N ASP A 739 18.76 -39.40 -27.47
CA ASP A 739 19.06 -38.60 -26.28
C ASP A 739 17.90 -37.64 -25.92
N ASP A 740 17.17 -37.17 -26.93
CA ASP A 740 16.03 -36.26 -26.74
C ASP A 740 14.74 -36.98 -26.29
N ALA A 741 14.74 -38.31 -26.16
CA ALA A 741 13.55 -39.07 -25.76
C ALA A 741 13.11 -38.76 -24.31
N VAL A 742 14.04 -38.36 -23.45
CA VAL A 742 13.76 -37.95 -22.07
C VAL A 742 14.48 -36.65 -21.78
N ILE A 743 13.71 -35.58 -21.60
CA ILE A 743 14.24 -34.24 -21.35
C ILE A 743 13.69 -33.68 -20.05
N LYS A 744 14.53 -32.92 -19.35
CA LYS A 744 14.13 -32.13 -18.18
C LYS A 744 13.56 -30.80 -18.65
N ILE A 745 12.41 -30.42 -18.09
CA ILE A 745 11.78 -29.12 -18.33
C ILE A 745 11.83 -28.34 -17.00
N THR A 746 12.51 -27.19 -16.98
CA THR A 746 12.54 -26.26 -15.85
C THR A 746 11.88 -24.94 -16.21
N GLY A 747 11.44 -24.19 -15.19
CA GLY A 747 10.84 -22.87 -15.39
C GLY A 747 11.84 -21.73 -15.65
N ASP A 748 13.14 -22.03 -15.63
CA ASP A 748 14.24 -21.07 -15.83
C ASP A 748 14.81 -21.11 -17.28
N ALA A 749 14.14 -21.84 -18.19
CA ALA A 749 14.55 -22.05 -19.58
C ALA A 749 13.84 -21.09 -20.55
#